data_AF-A0A2G9S577-F1
#
_entry.id   AF-A0A2G9S577-F1
#
_cell.length_a   1.000
_cell.length_b   1.000
_cell.length_c   1.000
_cell.angle_alpha   90.00
_cell.angle_beta   90.00
_cell.angle_gamma   90.00
#
_symmetry.space_group_name_H-M   'P 1'
#
loop_
_entity.id
_entity.type
_entity.pdbx_description
1 polymer ?
#
loop_
_entity_poly.entity_id
_entity_poly.type
_entity_poly.pdbx_seq_one_letter_code
_entity_poly.pdbx_strand_id
1 'polypeptide(L)'
;MSYPSFFTAEPPSIYHWLSSCVKGEEVAAYPYLPGICERSRLVALSVALYIRGDENAVSNETSKYLSKITAGQRKQQQEDVRRCSIKLNPVASDLSEKLVVWMTDIGFSLQDLESLPFGVALPIRHAIYQCRQHPASDWPESVCLLIGRQDLSKQACEGNFPQTKSSTSQVPSTEVPPTGEGEEEDDGMNDLNQEVMSLIWSEDLRVQEVRRLLQSSHPVRVNVVQMPEVSDHEYLEEKENRLLQLCQRTMALPVGRGMFTLFSHHPVPTEPLPIPKLNLTGRAPPRNTTVDLNSGNIDVPPNMACWASFHNGVAAGLKIAPASQIDSAWIVYNKPKNAELANEYAGFLMALGLNGHLTKLATLNIHDYLTKGHEMTSIGLLLGVSAAKLGTMDISITRLLSIHIPALLPPTSTELDVPHNVQVAAVIGIGLVYQGTAHRHIAEVLLAEIGRPPGPEMEYCTDRESYSLAAGFALGMVCLGEGDTINVDVTCPGATLALAMIYLKTNNRSVADWLRAPDTMYLLDFVKPEFLLLRTLARCLILWDDILPSVQWVNSNVPQIITGNSASLHTGEQPASEDLNMETLAQAHVYIIAGACLALGFRFAGSTNLDAFNCLTGHYNLETCLSVVLLSLSMVMAGSGNLKVLQLCRFMHKKIGGEMNYGFHLAHHMALGLLFLGGGRYHLQALRHLYVLAAEPRLLVPVDVDTNTPCYVLLEVTYKVSYSTDFFFFVTSSIINIKHIAHWYLLYLNAVHTFKKAEYY
;
A
#
# COMPACT_ATOMS: atom_id res chain seq x y z
N MET A 1 52.30 34.76 -56.77
CA MET A 1 51.60 34.24 -55.57
C MET A 1 50.15 34.65 -55.68
N SER A 2 49.22 33.71 -55.83
CA SER A 2 47.78 34.01 -55.87
C SER A 2 47.28 34.20 -54.43
N TYR A 3 47.05 35.44 -54.01
CA TYR A 3 46.35 35.71 -52.75
C TYR A 3 44.91 35.24 -52.90
N PRO A 4 44.45 34.27 -52.11
CA PRO A 4 43.06 33.83 -52.17
C PRO A 4 42.13 34.96 -51.70
N SER A 5 40.95 35.07 -52.31
CA SER A 5 39.95 36.12 -51.99
C SER A 5 39.44 36.10 -50.55
N PHE A 6 39.65 34.99 -49.83
CA PHE A 6 39.28 34.84 -48.42
C PHE A 6 40.34 35.33 -47.43
N PHE A 7 41.54 35.71 -47.89
CA PHE A 7 42.60 36.22 -47.02
C PHE A 7 42.42 37.73 -46.81
N THR A 8 41.98 38.12 -45.62
CA THR A 8 41.76 39.53 -45.24
C THR A 8 43.07 40.22 -44.86
N ALA A 9 43.13 41.55 -45.03
CA ALA A 9 44.29 42.35 -44.63
C ALA A 9 44.48 42.40 -43.10
N GLU A 10 43.38 42.29 -42.35
CA GLU A 10 43.39 42.16 -40.90
C GLU A 10 43.33 40.68 -40.50
N PRO A 11 44.15 40.24 -39.53
CA PRO A 11 44.15 38.87 -39.06
C PRO A 11 42.85 38.55 -38.30
N PRO A 12 42.04 37.57 -38.75
CA PRO A 12 40.79 37.22 -38.07
C PRO A 12 41.09 36.56 -36.72
N SER A 13 40.90 37.30 -35.63
CA SER A 13 41.03 36.80 -34.25
C SER A 13 39.66 36.53 -33.64
N ILE A 14 39.41 35.29 -33.22
CA ILE A 14 38.15 34.91 -32.58
C ILE A 14 37.92 35.65 -31.26
N TYR A 15 38.96 35.97 -30.49
CA TYR A 15 38.82 36.71 -29.23
C TYR A 15 38.42 38.17 -29.46
N HIS A 16 39.00 38.81 -30.47
CA HIS A 16 38.61 40.17 -30.87
C HIS A 16 37.16 40.18 -31.36
N TRP A 17 36.81 39.21 -32.21
CA TRP A 17 35.46 39.03 -32.73
C TRP A 17 34.43 38.86 -31.60
N LEU A 18 34.71 37.98 -30.64
CA LEU A 18 33.85 37.74 -29.47
C LEU A 18 33.71 38.99 -28.59
N SER A 19 34.80 39.70 -28.32
CA SER A 19 34.77 40.94 -27.53
C SER A 19 33.91 42.02 -28.19
N SER A 20 34.08 42.26 -29.50
CA SER A 20 33.27 43.23 -30.25
C SER A 20 31.80 42.81 -30.33
N CYS A 21 31.52 41.50 -30.48
CA CYS A 21 30.17 40.97 -30.45
C CYS A 21 29.46 41.19 -29.11
N VAL A 22 30.15 40.98 -27.97
CA VAL A 22 29.61 41.22 -26.61
C VAL A 22 29.38 42.70 -26.35
N LYS A 23 30.25 43.58 -26.87
CA LYS A 23 30.13 45.05 -26.72
C LYS A 23 29.01 45.67 -27.59
N GLY A 24 28.42 44.91 -28.50
CA GLY A 24 27.32 45.36 -29.34
C GLY A 24 27.73 45.95 -30.70
N GLU A 25 29.02 45.95 -31.04
CA GLU A 25 29.56 46.46 -32.31
C GLU A 25 29.12 45.59 -33.51
N GLU A 26 28.93 46.16 -34.70
CA GLU A 26 28.69 45.38 -35.92
C GLU A 26 29.99 44.70 -36.37
N VAL A 27 30.00 43.36 -36.38
CA VAL A 27 31.20 42.58 -36.66
C VAL A 27 31.07 41.87 -38.02
N ALA A 28 32.17 41.85 -38.78
CA ALA A 28 32.26 41.09 -40.03
C ALA A 28 32.11 39.57 -39.79
N ALA A 29 31.64 38.86 -40.81
CA ALA A 29 31.42 37.41 -40.75
C ALA A 29 32.74 36.65 -40.53
N TYR A 30 32.79 35.81 -39.49
CA TYR A 30 34.00 35.08 -39.12
C TYR A 30 34.32 33.97 -40.14
N PRO A 31 35.55 33.93 -40.68
CA PRO A 31 35.96 32.91 -41.63
C PRO A 31 36.15 31.55 -40.95
N TYR A 32 35.44 30.52 -41.42
CA TYR A 32 35.59 29.15 -40.90
C TYR A 32 35.88 28.12 -42.01
N LEU A 33 36.71 27.14 -41.65
CA LEU A 33 37.03 25.96 -42.47
C LEU A 33 36.15 24.77 -42.06
N PRO A 34 35.25 24.28 -42.94
CA PRO A 34 34.45 23.08 -42.69
C PRO A 34 35.33 21.84 -42.44
N GLY A 35 34.98 21.03 -41.44
CA GLY A 35 35.68 19.78 -41.09
C GLY A 35 36.94 19.93 -40.21
N ILE A 36 37.45 21.15 -40.00
CA ILE A 36 38.64 21.39 -39.16
C ILE A 36 38.31 22.35 -38.01
N CYS A 37 37.60 23.45 -38.31
CA CYS A 37 37.37 24.55 -37.37
C CYS A 37 35.97 24.49 -36.72
N GLU A 38 35.47 23.31 -36.41
CA GLU A 38 34.10 23.11 -35.91
C GLU A 38 33.86 23.74 -34.53
N ARG A 39 34.89 23.78 -33.68
CA ARG A 39 34.84 24.46 -32.37
C ARG A 39 34.66 25.97 -32.50
N SER A 40 35.35 26.59 -33.47
CA SER A 40 35.19 28.03 -33.72
C SER A 40 33.80 28.37 -34.26
N ARG A 41 33.24 27.48 -35.10
CA ARG A 41 31.87 27.57 -35.61
C ARG A 41 30.87 27.49 -34.46
N LEU A 42 31.04 26.52 -33.55
CA LEU A 42 30.16 26.32 -32.40
C LEU A 42 30.14 27.54 -31.48
N VAL A 43 31.31 28.06 -31.11
CA VAL A 43 31.44 29.23 -30.24
C VAL A 43 30.84 30.50 -30.86
N ALA A 44 31.07 30.73 -32.15
CA ALA A 44 30.50 31.90 -32.82
C ALA A 44 28.97 31.85 -32.87
N LEU A 45 28.40 30.65 -33.13
CA LEU A 45 26.95 30.43 -33.17
C LEU A 45 26.31 30.49 -31.77
N SER A 46 26.98 29.95 -30.75
CA SER A 46 26.44 29.98 -29.37
C SER A 46 26.33 31.41 -28.84
N VAL A 47 27.33 32.25 -29.13
CA VAL A 47 27.33 33.66 -28.73
C VAL A 47 26.34 34.49 -29.55
N ALA A 48 26.19 34.20 -30.84
CA ALA A 48 25.17 34.84 -31.67
C ALA A 48 23.74 34.50 -31.19
N LEU A 49 23.49 33.25 -30.84
CA LEU A 49 22.20 32.79 -30.34
C LEU A 49 21.90 33.41 -28.96
N TYR A 50 22.86 33.36 -28.03
CA TYR A 50 22.65 33.78 -26.65
C TYR A 50 22.62 35.30 -26.44
N ILE A 51 23.50 36.05 -27.11
CA ILE A 51 23.68 37.50 -26.88
C ILE A 51 22.89 38.34 -27.88
N ARG A 52 22.80 37.91 -29.15
CA ARG A 52 22.08 38.66 -30.19
C ARG A 52 20.64 38.19 -30.41
N GLY A 53 20.28 37.00 -29.92
CA GLY A 53 18.91 36.48 -29.99
C GLY A 53 18.43 36.11 -31.39
N ASP A 54 19.34 35.84 -32.33
CA ASP A 54 18.96 35.48 -33.70
C ASP A 54 18.57 33.99 -33.80
N GLU A 55 17.27 33.71 -33.75
CA GLU A 55 16.73 32.35 -33.83
C GLU A 55 17.03 31.65 -35.17
N ASN A 56 17.33 32.42 -36.22
CA ASN A 56 17.65 31.91 -37.56
C ASN A 56 19.13 31.56 -37.74
N ALA A 57 19.99 31.85 -36.76
CA ALA A 57 21.42 31.52 -36.82
C ALA A 57 21.69 30.01 -36.81
N VAL A 58 20.73 29.21 -36.32
CA VAL A 58 20.82 27.76 -36.15
C VAL A 58 20.25 26.98 -37.35
N SER A 59 19.30 27.57 -38.08
CA SER A 59 18.54 26.89 -39.15
C SER A 59 19.19 26.99 -40.54
N ASN A 60 19.99 28.04 -40.80
CA ASN A 60 20.63 28.25 -42.10
C ASN A 60 22.15 28.13 -42.02
N GLU A 61 22.74 27.31 -42.89
CA GLU A 61 24.21 27.12 -43.03
C GLU A 61 24.97 28.39 -43.44
N THR A 62 24.27 29.49 -43.71
CA THR A 62 24.82 30.82 -44.02
C THR A 62 24.30 31.84 -43.01
N SER A 63 24.74 31.72 -41.75
CA SER A 63 24.45 32.74 -40.76
C SER A 63 25.16 34.05 -41.13
N LYS A 64 24.56 35.19 -40.82
CA LYS A 64 25.13 36.55 -40.99
C LYS A 64 26.53 36.70 -40.38
N TYR A 65 26.91 35.78 -39.49
CA TYR A 65 28.09 35.79 -38.66
C TYR A 65 29.21 34.85 -39.12
N LEU A 66 29.00 34.00 -40.13
CA LEU A 66 29.98 33.01 -40.60
C LEU A 66 30.20 33.06 -42.11
N SER A 67 31.47 33.06 -42.54
CA SER A 67 31.87 32.93 -43.95
C SER A 67 32.59 31.60 -44.19
N LYS A 68 32.04 30.77 -45.09
CA LYS A 68 32.58 29.42 -45.39
C LYS A 68 33.77 29.52 -46.34
N ILE A 69 34.95 29.05 -45.91
CA ILE A 69 36.13 28.96 -46.76
C ILE A 69 36.16 27.58 -47.42
N THR A 70 36.12 27.53 -48.75
CA THR A 70 36.32 26.30 -49.53
C THR A 70 37.81 26.10 -49.83
N ALA A 71 38.45 25.19 -49.10
CA ALA A 71 39.72 24.60 -49.53
C ALA A 71 39.44 23.62 -50.70
N GLY A 72 40.28 23.64 -51.73
CA GLY A 72 40.07 22.92 -52.99
C GLY A 72 39.63 21.45 -52.82
N GLN A 73 38.69 21.03 -53.67
CA GLN A 73 38.07 19.71 -53.68
C GLN A 73 39.11 18.57 -53.73
N ARG A 74 39.12 17.72 -52.70
CA ARG A 74 39.32 16.28 -52.90
C ARG A 74 37.97 15.62 -52.66
N LYS A 75 37.49 14.89 -53.67
CA LYS A 75 36.34 13.97 -53.55
C LYS A 75 36.61 13.04 -52.36
N GLN A 76 35.97 13.30 -51.22
CA GLN A 76 35.74 12.30 -50.21
C GLN A 76 34.27 11.89 -50.29
N GLN A 77 34.10 10.59 -50.12
CA GLN A 77 32.87 9.83 -50.22
C GLN A 77 31.78 10.44 -49.35
N GLN A 78 30.52 10.12 -49.70
CA GLN A 78 29.39 10.17 -48.78
C GLN A 78 29.80 9.54 -47.45
N GLU A 79 30.17 10.39 -46.49
CA GLU A 79 29.97 10.11 -45.08
C GLU A 79 28.58 10.68 -44.75
N ASP A 80 27.74 9.85 -44.14
CA ASP A 80 26.42 10.19 -43.64
C ASP A 80 26.53 11.30 -42.59
N VAL A 81 26.57 12.55 -43.05
CA VAL A 81 26.18 13.69 -42.23
C VAL A 81 24.69 13.49 -41.98
N ARG A 82 24.35 13.00 -40.79
CA ARG A 82 22.98 12.97 -40.26
C ARG A 82 22.32 14.31 -40.61
N ARG A 83 21.37 14.28 -41.55
CA ARG A 83 20.43 15.36 -41.78
C ARG A 83 19.63 15.55 -40.48
N CYS A 84 20.08 16.43 -39.60
CA CYS A 84 19.23 16.93 -38.52
C CYS A 84 18.26 17.95 -39.13
N SER A 85 17.17 17.48 -39.72
CA SER A 85 15.96 18.29 -39.84
C SER A 85 15.47 18.54 -38.42
N ILE A 86 15.71 19.74 -37.91
CA ILE A 86 15.23 20.19 -36.61
C ILE A 86 13.69 20.16 -36.64
N LYS A 87 13.07 19.18 -35.98
CA LYS A 87 11.69 19.30 -35.52
C LYS A 87 11.75 20.07 -34.20
N LEU A 88 11.78 21.40 -34.28
CA LEU A 88 11.57 22.25 -33.12
C LEU A 88 10.14 22.03 -32.65
N ASN A 89 9.96 21.45 -31.47
CA ASN A 89 8.68 21.59 -30.77
C ASN A 89 8.52 23.07 -30.40
N PRO A 90 7.36 23.71 -30.63
CA PRO A 90 7.22 25.17 -30.58
C PRO A 90 7.11 25.74 -29.16
N VAL A 91 7.56 25.01 -28.13
CA VAL A 91 7.21 25.29 -26.72
C VAL A 91 8.40 25.82 -25.89
N ALA A 92 9.64 25.80 -26.40
CA ALA A 92 10.79 26.35 -25.69
C ALA A 92 10.73 27.90 -25.66
N SER A 93 10.38 28.46 -24.50
CA SER A 93 10.12 29.90 -24.33
C SER A 93 11.37 30.73 -24.02
N ASP A 94 12.48 30.09 -23.59
CA ASP A 94 13.72 30.78 -23.22
C ASP A 94 14.89 30.55 -24.20
N LEU A 95 15.63 31.62 -24.50
CA LEU A 95 16.85 31.60 -25.35
C LEU A 95 17.93 30.66 -24.80
N SER A 96 18.03 30.56 -23.46
CA SER A 96 18.97 29.67 -22.78
C SER A 96 18.66 28.20 -23.07
N GLU A 97 17.38 27.82 -23.07
CA GLU A 97 16.93 26.45 -23.33
C GLU A 97 17.24 26.04 -24.78
N LYS A 98 16.92 26.91 -25.74
CA LYS A 98 17.22 26.69 -27.16
C LYS A 98 18.72 26.49 -27.40
N LEU A 99 19.58 27.23 -26.70
CA LEU A 99 21.03 27.07 -26.80
C LEU A 99 21.49 25.69 -26.30
N VAL A 100 21.04 25.27 -25.11
CA VAL A 100 21.48 24.01 -24.51
C VAL A 100 21.01 22.82 -25.34
N VAL A 101 19.76 22.80 -25.80
CA VAL A 101 19.23 21.74 -26.68
C VAL A 101 20.03 21.67 -27.99
N TRP A 102 20.31 22.81 -28.61
CA TRP A 102 21.10 22.85 -29.85
C TRP A 102 22.54 22.35 -29.66
N MET A 103 23.18 22.70 -28.54
CA MET A 103 24.54 22.22 -28.23
C MET A 103 24.56 20.71 -28.05
N THR A 104 23.52 20.15 -27.42
CA THR A 104 23.34 18.72 -27.27
C THR A 104 23.09 18.00 -28.59
N ASP A 105 22.32 18.58 -29.52
CA ASP A 105 22.08 18.01 -30.85
C ASP A 105 23.35 17.89 -31.69
N ILE A 106 24.33 18.76 -31.46
CA ILE A 106 25.66 18.73 -32.09
C ILE A 106 26.58 17.68 -31.44
N GLY A 107 26.20 17.13 -30.28
CA GLY A 107 27.01 16.19 -29.52
C GLY A 107 28.07 16.85 -28.63
N PHE A 108 27.86 18.12 -28.25
CA PHE A 108 28.80 18.83 -27.37
C PHE A 108 28.63 18.38 -25.91
N SER A 109 29.70 17.89 -25.31
CA SER A 109 29.70 17.35 -23.93
C SER A 109 30.26 18.33 -22.89
N LEU A 110 30.07 18.03 -21.60
CA LEU A 110 30.66 18.80 -20.49
C LEU A 110 32.21 18.75 -20.54
N GLN A 111 32.79 17.63 -20.98
CA GLN A 111 34.25 17.50 -21.17
C GLN A 111 34.75 18.45 -22.27
N ASP A 112 33.96 18.68 -23.32
CA ASP A 112 34.31 19.65 -24.36
C ASP A 112 34.22 21.10 -23.84
N LEU A 113 33.30 21.38 -22.91
CA LEU A 113 33.18 22.69 -22.26
C LEU A 113 34.41 23.03 -21.41
N GLU A 114 35.01 22.04 -20.74
CA GLU A 114 36.25 22.21 -19.98
C GLU A 114 37.47 22.48 -20.87
N SER A 115 37.42 22.03 -22.13
CA SER A 115 38.49 22.29 -23.11
C SER A 115 38.50 23.73 -23.66
N LEU A 116 37.42 24.50 -23.44
CA LEU A 116 37.32 25.88 -23.88
C LEU A 116 37.96 26.85 -22.87
N PRO A 117 38.63 27.92 -23.32
CA PRO A 117 39.08 28.99 -22.43
C PRO A 117 37.92 29.57 -21.61
N PHE A 118 38.13 29.77 -20.31
CA PHE A 118 37.06 30.18 -19.37
C PHE A 118 36.27 31.42 -19.83
N GLY A 119 36.92 32.41 -20.44
CA GLY A 119 36.26 33.63 -20.93
C GLY A 119 35.34 33.38 -22.12
N VAL A 120 35.64 32.40 -22.97
CA VAL A 120 34.82 31.98 -24.11
C VAL A 120 33.69 31.06 -23.64
N ALA A 121 33.96 30.22 -22.64
CA ALA A 121 32.97 29.33 -22.05
C ALA A 121 31.96 30.05 -21.15
N LEU A 122 32.23 31.28 -20.71
CA LEU A 122 31.40 32.01 -19.73
C LEU A 122 29.94 32.23 -20.18
N PRO A 123 29.64 32.69 -21.41
CA PRO A 123 28.25 32.83 -21.87
C PRO A 123 27.50 31.49 -21.90
N ILE A 124 28.20 30.43 -22.31
CA ILE A 124 27.66 29.06 -22.37
C ILE A 124 27.38 28.55 -20.94
N ARG A 125 28.32 28.73 -20.01
CA ARG A 125 28.14 28.38 -18.59
C ARG A 125 27.02 29.18 -17.94
N HIS A 126 26.85 30.45 -18.31
CA HIS A 126 25.74 31.27 -17.81
C HIS A 126 24.39 30.78 -18.34
N ALA A 127 24.29 30.41 -19.62
CA ALA A 127 23.09 29.79 -20.18
C ALA A 127 22.76 28.46 -19.47
N ILE A 128 23.76 27.60 -19.26
CA ILE A 128 23.61 26.35 -18.50
C ILE A 128 23.13 26.64 -17.07
N TYR A 129 23.68 27.66 -16.41
CA TYR A 129 23.29 28.05 -15.05
C TYR A 129 21.83 28.52 -14.99
N GLN A 130 21.36 29.32 -15.95
CA GLN A 130 19.97 29.76 -16.05
C GLN A 130 19.01 28.58 -16.28
N CYS A 131 19.35 27.67 -17.21
CA CYS A 131 18.60 26.44 -17.43
C CYS A 131 18.57 25.54 -16.18
N ARG A 132 19.62 25.57 -15.36
CA ARG A 132 19.69 24.81 -14.11
C ARG A 132 18.68 25.29 -13.06
N GLN A 133 18.32 26.57 -13.09
CA GLN A 133 17.35 27.18 -12.15
C GLN A 133 15.89 26.90 -12.55
N HIS A 134 15.61 26.83 -13.85
CA HIS A 134 14.28 26.61 -14.41
C HIS A 134 14.25 25.35 -15.30
N PRO A 135 14.18 24.14 -14.72
CA PRO A 135 14.06 22.92 -15.50
C PRO A 135 12.67 22.79 -16.13
N ALA A 136 12.60 22.45 -17.42
CA ALA A 136 11.38 21.99 -18.08
C ALA A 136 11.25 20.45 -18.01
N SER A 137 10.03 19.94 -18.06
CA SER A 137 9.73 18.51 -17.78
C SER A 137 10.10 17.53 -18.90
N ASP A 138 10.35 18.00 -20.13
CA ASP A 138 10.46 17.14 -21.32
C ASP A 138 11.89 17.07 -21.91
N TRP A 139 12.94 17.31 -21.12
CA TRP A 139 14.32 17.31 -21.62
C TRP A 139 14.90 15.91 -21.84
N PRO A 140 15.66 15.69 -22.94
CA PRO A 140 16.37 14.43 -23.17
C PRO A 140 17.55 14.25 -22.21
N GLU A 141 17.94 13.00 -21.95
CA GLU A 141 19.03 12.61 -21.03
C GLU A 141 20.32 13.41 -21.26
N SER A 142 20.67 13.63 -22.53
CA SER A 142 21.88 14.34 -22.93
C SER A 142 21.90 15.83 -22.54
N VAL A 143 20.72 16.48 -22.46
CA VAL A 143 20.58 17.86 -21.96
C VAL A 143 20.73 17.88 -20.44
N CYS A 144 20.12 16.92 -19.74
CA CYS A 144 20.19 16.77 -18.29
C CYS A 144 21.64 16.54 -17.80
N LEU A 145 22.41 15.71 -18.52
CA LEU A 145 23.84 15.49 -18.28
C LEU A 145 24.67 16.76 -18.47
N LEU A 146 24.38 17.55 -19.52
CA LEU A 146 25.10 18.79 -19.81
C LEU A 146 24.84 19.88 -18.76
N ILE A 147 23.62 19.96 -18.23
CA ILE A 147 23.22 20.90 -17.18
C ILE A 147 23.77 20.52 -15.80
N GLY A 148 24.13 19.24 -15.63
CA GLY A 148 24.52 18.67 -14.33
C GLY A 148 23.31 18.35 -13.45
N ARG A 149 22.16 18.04 -14.05
CA ARG A 149 20.91 17.62 -13.38
C ARG A 149 20.62 16.16 -13.74
N GLN A 150 21.41 15.26 -13.17
CA GLN A 150 21.32 13.81 -13.40
C GLN A 150 20.09 13.17 -12.74
N ASP A 151 19.42 13.90 -11.84
CA ASP A 151 18.15 13.54 -11.23
C ASP A 151 17.03 13.38 -12.27
N LEU A 152 16.93 14.31 -13.22
CA LEU A 152 15.90 14.29 -14.26
C LEU A 152 16.15 13.19 -15.31
N SER A 153 17.41 12.90 -15.65
CA SER A 153 17.74 11.83 -16.60
C SER A 153 17.43 10.44 -16.04
N LYS A 154 17.78 10.17 -14.77
CA LYS A 154 17.50 8.88 -14.14
C LYS A 154 15.98 8.61 -14.07
N GLN A 155 15.18 9.63 -13.80
CA GLN A 155 13.71 9.55 -13.82
C GLN A 155 13.16 9.21 -15.23
N ALA A 156 13.73 9.80 -16.29
CA ALA A 156 13.31 9.53 -17.67
C ALA A 156 13.69 8.11 -18.15
N CYS A 157 14.84 7.57 -17.71
CA CYS A 157 15.27 6.21 -18.05
C CYS A 157 14.41 5.14 -17.35
N GLU A 158 14.02 5.35 -16.09
CA GLU A 158 13.14 4.41 -15.38
C GLU A 158 11.70 4.43 -15.90
N GLY A 159 11.24 5.55 -16.47
CA GLY A 159 9.90 5.68 -17.06
C GLY A 159 9.71 4.97 -18.41
N ASN A 160 10.80 4.63 -19.12
CA ASN A 160 10.77 4.18 -20.50
C ASN A 160 11.56 2.87 -20.74
N PHE A 161 11.31 1.76 -20.03
CA PHE A 161 11.53 0.40 -20.58
C PHE A 161 10.77 -0.67 -19.76
N PRO A 162 10.38 -1.82 -20.38
CA PRO A 162 9.93 -3.02 -19.66
C PRO A 162 11.10 -3.57 -18.83
N GLN A 163 10.79 -3.97 -17.60
CA GLN A 163 11.56 -4.87 -16.74
C GLN A 163 12.88 -5.38 -17.34
N THR A 164 14.00 -4.77 -16.98
CA THR A 164 15.30 -5.44 -17.10
C THR A 164 16.21 -5.06 -15.95
N LYS A 165 16.41 -6.05 -15.07
CA LYS A 165 17.60 -6.28 -14.23
C LYS A 165 18.23 -5.04 -13.60
N SER A 166 17.83 -4.75 -12.36
CA SER A 166 18.77 -4.16 -11.42
C SER A 166 19.96 -5.10 -11.30
N SER A 167 21.10 -4.68 -11.86
CA SER A 167 22.38 -5.19 -11.42
C SER A 167 22.53 -4.74 -9.97
N THR A 168 22.21 -5.64 -9.05
CA THR A 168 22.64 -5.57 -7.66
C THR A 168 24.16 -5.44 -7.69
N SER A 169 24.66 -4.22 -7.56
CA SER A 169 26.00 -4.02 -7.05
C SER A 169 26.01 -4.65 -5.67
N GLN A 170 26.63 -5.83 -5.59
CA GLN A 170 27.00 -6.47 -4.35
C GLN A 170 27.76 -5.43 -3.53
N VAL A 171 27.10 -4.82 -2.56
CA VAL A 171 27.78 -4.21 -1.43
C VAL A 171 28.45 -5.39 -0.72
N PRO A 172 29.79 -5.39 -0.56
CA PRO A 172 30.42 -6.36 0.32
C PRO A 172 29.81 -6.14 1.69
N SER A 173 29.11 -7.14 2.20
CA SER A 173 28.73 -7.23 3.61
C SER A 173 29.97 -6.87 4.41
N THR A 174 29.95 -5.73 5.09
CA THR A 174 30.97 -5.42 6.08
C THR A 174 30.71 -6.40 7.20
N GLU A 175 31.51 -7.47 7.24
CA GLU A 175 31.50 -8.45 8.31
C GLU A 175 31.71 -7.71 9.63
N VAL A 176 30.61 -7.45 10.34
CA VAL A 176 30.65 -7.21 11.77
C VAL A 176 31.14 -8.53 12.38
N PRO A 177 32.18 -8.52 13.23
CA PRO A 177 32.69 -9.75 13.83
C PRO A 177 31.54 -10.47 14.56
N PRO A 178 31.49 -11.81 14.55
CA PRO A 178 30.47 -12.54 15.28
C PRO A 178 30.74 -12.33 16.77
N THR A 179 30.03 -11.39 17.39
CA THR A 179 29.81 -11.41 18.83
C THR A 179 29.00 -12.67 19.11
N GLY A 180 29.66 -13.65 19.72
CA GLY A 180 29.08 -14.93 20.06
C GLY A 180 27.91 -14.80 21.02
N GLU A 181 26.71 -14.71 20.45
CA GLU A 181 25.44 -15.07 21.09
C GLU A 181 24.76 -16.03 20.11
N GLY A 182 24.29 -17.19 20.59
CA GLY A 182 23.89 -18.32 19.74
C GLY A 182 22.89 -17.94 18.64
N GLU A 183 22.99 -18.60 17.48
CA GLU A 183 22.13 -18.40 16.30
C GLU A 183 20.66 -18.22 16.72
N GLU A 184 20.17 -16.98 16.73
CA GLU A 184 18.78 -16.66 17.05
C GLU A 184 17.87 -17.31 16.00
N GLU A 185 16.81 -17.98 16.47
CA GLU A 185 15.85 -18.66 15.60
C GLU A 185 15.09 -17.63 14.73
N ASP A 186 15.05 -17.85 13.41
CA ASP A 186 14.47 -16.89 12.46
C ASP A 186 12.98 -16.62 12.74
N ASP A 187 12.64 -15.35 12.97
CA ASP A 187 11.29 -14.86 13.23
C ASP A 187 10.57 -14.36 11.96
N GLY A 188 11.26 -14.41 10.81
CA GLY A 188 10.78 -13.99 9.50
C GLY A 188 10.66 -12.48 9.32
N MET A 189 11.30 -11.67 10.17
CA MET A 189 11.30 -10.20 10.11
C MET A 189 12.70 -9.62 9.82
N ASN A 190 13.63 -10.45 9.35
CA ASN A 190 15.02 -10.07 9.08
C ASN A 190 15.20 -9.23 7.80
N ASP A 191 14.41 -9.49 6.76
CA ASP A 191 14.58 -8.90 5.41
C ASP A 191 14.00 -7.47 5.26
N LEU A 192 13.79 -6.77 6.37
CA LEU A 192 13.29 -5.40 6.35
C LEU A 192 14.40 -4.42 5.95
N ASN A 193 14.09 -3.42 5.11
CA ASN A 193 15.06 -2.39 4.75
C ASN A 193 15.22 -1.42 5.92
N GLN A 194 16.17 -1.73 6.80
CA GLN A 194 16.43 -0.96 8.00
C GLN A 194 16.89 0.46 7.69
N GLU A 195 17.56 0.71 6.56
CA GLU A 195 18.01 2.06 6.18
C GLU A 195 16.80 2.99 6.02
N VAL A 196 15.81 2.60 5.21
CA VAL A 196 14.59 3.40 5.02
C VAL A 196 13.78 3.51 6.31
N MET A 197 13.65 2.42 7.07
CA MET A 197 12.89 2.44 8.33
C MET A 197 13.55 3.32 9.39
N SER A 198 14.88 3.34 9.45
CA SER A 198 15.64 4.21 10.36
C SER A 198 15.51 5.69 9.99
N LEU A 199 15.31 6.01 8.71
CA LEU A 199 15.00 7.37 8.28
C LEU A 199 13.58 7.79 8.67
N ILE A 200 12.60 6.88 8.61
CA ILE A 200 11.22 7.19 9.02
C ILE A 200 11.14 7.39 10.54
N TRP A 201 11.78 6.52 11.32
CA TRP A 201 11.76 6.56 12.79
C TRP A 201 13.19 6.63 13.35
N SER A 202 13.82 7.80 13.23
CA SER A 202 15.21 8.01 13.65
C SER A 202 15.40 8.22 15.15
N GLU A 203 14.41 8.82 15.82
CA GLU A 203 14.52 9.20 17.23
C GLU A 203 14.28 8.04 18.22
N ASP A 204 13.62 6.96 17.77
CA ASP A 204 13.14 5.89 18.65
C ASP A 204 13.18 4.52 17.96
N LEU A 205 13.48 3.47 18.73
CA LEU A 205 13.62 2.08 18.26
C LEU A 205 12.25 1.37 18.19
N ARG A 206 11.25 2.04 17.61
CA ARG A 206 9.85 1.56 17.53
C ARG A 206 9.76 0.20 16.84
N VAL A 207 10.48 0.06 15.73
CA VAL A 207 10.50 -1.15 14.89
C VAL A 207 11.00 -2.36 15.67
N GLN A 208 12.00 -2.18 16.53
CA GLN A 208 12.55 -3.25 17.36
C GLN A 208 11.54 -3.70 18.44
N GLU A 209 10.79 -2.77 19.03
CA GLU A 209 9.71 -3.12 19.96
C GLU A 209 8.55 -3.81 19.24
N VAL A 210 8.16 -3.34 18.05
CA VAL A 210 7.11 -3.99 17.24
C VAL A 210 7.51 -5.41 16.85
N ARG A 211 8.76 -5.60 16.42
CA ARG A 211 9.33 -6.93 16.15
C ARG A 211 9.23 -7.84 17.37
N ARG A 212 9.60 -7.35 18.55
CA ARG A 212 9.48 -8.08 19.83
C ARG A 212 8.03 -8.40 20.19
N LEU A 213 7.07 -7.53 19.88
CA LEU A 213 5.65 -7.76 20.15
C LEU A 213 5.03 -8.78 19.19
N LEU A 214 5.45 -8.79 17.92
CA LEU A 214 4.88 -9.62 16.85
C LEU A 214 5.64 -10.93 16.60
N GLN A 215 6.73 -11.21 17.33
CA GLN A 215 7.46 -12.47 17.20
C GLN A 215 6.61 -13.66 17.67
N SER A 216 6.59 -14.71 16.85
CA SER A 216 5.84 -15.96 17.13
C SER A 216 6.73 -17.21 17.23
N SER A 217 8.02 -17.08 16.95
CA SER A 217 8.98 -18.19 16.88
C SER A 217 9.73 -18.42 18.18
N HIS A 218 9.74 -17.45 19.09
CA HIS A 218 10.40 -17.61 20.39
C HIS A 218 9.42 -18.08 21.47
N PRO A 219 9.81 -19.00 22.36
CA PRO A 219 8.94 -19.47 23.43
C PRO A 219 8.63 -18.37 24.44
N VAL A 220 7.39 -18.35 24.94
CA VAL A 220 6.90 -17.28 25.80
C VAL A 220 7.36 -17.49 27.25
N ARG A 221 7.72 -16.42 27.96
CA ARG A 221 8.08 -16.50 29.38
C ARG A 221 6.82 -16.63 30.24
N VAL A 222 6.69 -17.75 30.96
CA VAL A 222 5.55 -18.05 31.84
C VAL A 222 5.98 -17.85 33.29
N ASN A 223 5.62 -16.70 33.87
CA ASN A 223 5.98 -16.37 35.25
C ASN A 223 4.79 -16.64 36.17
N VAL A 224 4.84 -17.77 36.88
CA VAL A 224 3.88 -18.12 37.93
C VAL A 224 4.68 -18.42 39.19
N VAL A 225 4.35 -17.74 40.29
CA VAL A 225 5.00 -17.93 41.59
C VAL A 225 4.29 -19.06 42.32
N GLN A 226 5.03 -20.10 42.71
CA GLN A 226 4.46 -21.18 43.51
C GLN A 226 4.17 -20.66 44.92
N MET A 227 2.91 -20.70 45.33
CA MET A 227 2.54 -20.45 46.72
C MET A 227 2.86 -21.68 47.57
N PRO A 228 3.32 -21.53 48.83
CA PRO A 228 3.71 -22.68 49.67
C PRO A 228 2.58 -23.70 49.94
N GLU A 229 1.33 -23.29 49.74
CA GLU A 229 0.13 -24.09 49.97
C GLU A 229 -0.27 -24.96 48.75
N VAL A 230 0.28 -24.66 47.57
CA VAL A 230 -0.10 -25.28 46.28
C VAL A 230 0.80 -26.48 45.99
N SER A 231 0.18 -27.62 45.65
CA SER A 231 0.92 -28.83 45.28
C SER A 231 1.69 -28.65 43.98
N ASP A 232 2.75 -29.46 43.75
CA ASP A 232 3.53 -29.38 42.51
C ASP A 232 2.70 -29.67 41.25
N HIS A 233 1.65 -30.51 41.38
CA HIS A 233 0.75 -30.84 40.28
C HIS A 233 -0.17 -29.67 39.94
N GLU A 234 -0.80 -29.07 40.95
CA GLU A 234 -1.65 -27.87 40.79
C GLU A 234 -0.83 -26.67 40.29
N TYR A 235 0.42 -26.55 40.73
CA TYR A 235 1.35 -25.54 40.22
C TYR A 235 1.73 -25.77 38.75
N LEU A 236 1.85 -27.03 38.30
CA LEU A 236 2.09 -27.36 36.90
C LEU A 236 0.86 -27.03 36.04
N GLU A 237 -0.33 -27.37 36.53
CA GLU A 237 -1.60 -27.05 35.88
C GLU A 237 -1.81 -25.53 35.78
N GLU A 238 -1.49 -24.75 36.81
CA GLU A 238 -1.55 -23.29 36.78
C GLU A 238 -0.58 -22.69 35.74
N LYS A 239 0.63 -23.25 35.60
CA LYS A 239 1.57 -22.86 34.55
C LYS A 239 1.04 -23.14 33.16
N GLU A 240 0.46 -24.32 32.95
CA GLU A 240 -0.09 -24.71 31.66
C GLU A 240 -1.35 -23.90 31.32
N ASN A 241 -2.20 -23.59 32.29
CA ASN A 241 -3.34 -22.67 32.12
C ASN A 241 -2.86 -21.27 31.74
N ARG A 242 -1.80 -20.79 32.39
CA ARG A 242 -1.21 -19.50 32.04
C ARG A 242 -0.55 -19.53 30.66
N LEU A 243 0.10 -20.64 30.29
CA LEU A 243 0.64 -20.85 28.95
C LEU A 243 -0.48 -20.86 27.91
N LEU A 244 -1.62 -21.51 28.17
CA LEU A 244 -2.77 -21.54 27.27
C LEU A 244 -3.28 -20.13 26.95
N GLN A 245 -3.44 -19.27 27.96
CA GLN A 245 -3.82 -17.87 27.76
C GLN A 245 -2.79 -17.09 26.92
N LEU A 246 -1.50 -17.37 27.12
CA LEU A 246 -0.44 -16.76 26.31
C LEU A 246 -0.45 -17.29 24.87
N CYS A 247 -0.75 -18.57 24.68
CA CYS A 247 -0.87 -19.20 23.37
C CYS A 247 -2.05 -18.63 22.58
N GLN A 248 -3.18 -18.31 23.23
CA GLN A 248 -4.28 -17.58 22.58
C GLN A 248 -3.81 -16.25 21.96
N ARG A 249 -2.93 -15.52 22.65
CA ARG A 249 -2.30 -14.33 22.08
C ARG A 249 -1.30 -14.69 20.97
N THR A 250 -0.42 -15.66 21.19
CA THR A 250 0.62 -16.06 20.21
C THR A 250 0.01 -16.48 18.88
N MET A 251 -1.11 -17.21 18.89
CA MET A 251 -1.83 -17.61 17.69
C MET A 251 -2.38 -16.44 16.87
N ALA A 252 -2.60 -15.29 17.49
CA ALA A 252 -3.13 -14.09 16.85
C ALA A 252 -2.02 -13.17 16.26
N LEU A 253 -0.76 -13.34 16.68
CA LEU A 253 0.37 -12.53 16.22
C LEU A 253 0.64 -12.63 14.70
N PRO A 254 0.51 -13.79 14.02
CA PRO A 254 0.85 -13.91 12.62
C PRO A 254 0.12 -12.93 11.69
N VAL A 255 -1.14 -12.58 11.98
CA VAL A 255 -1.91 -11.65 11.14
C VAL A 255 -1.31 -10.23 11.20
N GLY A 256 -0.98 -9.76 12.39
CA GLY A 256 -0.27 -8.47 12.55
C GLY A 256 1.15 -8.50 11.96
N ARG A 257 1.84 -9.64 12.07
CA ARG A 257 3.17 -9.86 11.49
C ARG A 257 3.15 -9.80 9.96
N GLY A 258 2.16 -10.42 9.32
CA GLY A 258 1.99 -10.37 7.86
C GLY A 258 1.71 -8.96 7.34
N MET A 259 0.96 -8.15 8.10
CA MET A 259 0.77 -6.72 7.80
C MET A 259 2.08 -5.94 7.94
N PHE A 260 2.87 -6.23 8.97
CA PHE A 260 4.14 -5.55 9.23
C PHE A 260 5.21 -5.81 8.15
N THR A 261 5.36 -7.05 7.70
CA THR A 261 6.37 -7.43 6.68
C THR A 261 5.84 -7.45 5.25
N LEU A 262 4.64 -6.93 5.01
CA LEU A 262 3.97 -6.92 3.71
C LEU A 262 4.89 -6.38 2.59
N PHE A 263 5.01 -7.15 1.49
CA PHE A 263 5.70 -6.78 0.26
C PHE A 263 7.14 -6.26 0.43
N SER A 264 7.89 -6.84 1.37
CA SER A 264 9.22 -6.38 1.76
C SER A 264 10.39 -7.15 1.12
N HIS A 265 10.17 -8.38 0.66
CA HIS A 265 11.22 -9.32 0.29
C HIS A 265 11.08 -9.83 -1.15
N HIS A 266 12.22 -10.00 -1.82
CA HIS A 266 12.33 -10.64 -3.13
C HIS A 266 12.94 -12.03 -2.95
N PRO A 267 12.14 -13.12 -3.09
CA PRO A 267 12.66 -14.47 -2.92
C PRO A 267 13.65 -14.84 -4.02
N VAL A 268 14.70 -15.57 -3.65
CA VAL A 268 15.63 -16.17 -4.61
C VAL A 268 14.96 -17.41 -5.22
N PRO A 269 14.85 -17.54 -6.56
CA PRO A 269 14.14 -18.65 -7.20
C PRO A 269 14.69 -20.06 -6.91
N THR A 270 15.92 -20.17 -6.41
CA THR A 270 16.57 -21.45 -6.11
C THR A 270 16.21 -22.01 -4.74
N GLU A 271 15.63 -21.21 -3.85
CA GLU A 271 15.37 -21.59 -2.47
C GLU A 271 13.86 -21.61 -2.19
N PRO A 272 13.40 -22.55 -1.34
CA PRO A 272 12.05 -22.45 -0.79
C PRO A 272 11.98 -21.26 0.17
N LEU A 273 10.81 -20.65 0.29
CA LEU A 273 10.63 -19.54 1.22
C LEU A 273 10.71 -20.06 2.67
N PRO A 274 11.59 -19.51 3.52
CA PRO A 274 11.60 -19.88 4.92
C PRO A 274 10.32 -19.34 5.59
N ILE A 275 9.46 -20.27 6.00
CA ILE A 275 8.29 -20.01 6.84
C ILE A 275 8.76 -20.20 8.29
N PRO A 276 8.72 -19.15 9.13
CA PRO A 276 9.16 -19.24 10.50
C PRO A 276 8.18 -20.09 11.30
N LYS A 277 8.71 -20.89 12.23
CA LYS A 277 7.90 -21.81 13.03
C LYS A 277 7.02 -21.04 14.02
N LEU A 278 5.80 -21.52 14.22
CA LEU A 278 4.89 -21.04 15.26
C LEU A 278 5.10 -21.89 16.53
N ASN A 279 5.78 -21.32 17.52
CA ASN A 279 6.13 -22.03 18.75
C ASN A 279 5.11 -21.70 19.86
N LEU A 280 4.36 -22.72 20.30
CA LEU A 280 3.35 -22.61 21.36
C LEU A 280 3.88 -23.07 22.74
N THR A 281 5.20 -23.09 22.91
CA THR A 281 5.86 -23.54 24.14
C THR A 281 6.21 -22.37 25.07
N GLY A 282 6.19 -22.65 26.36
CA GLY A 282 6.56 -21.70 27.41
C GLY A 282 7.94 -22.00 28.01
N ARG A 283 8.63 -20.98 28.51
CA ARG A 283 9.80 -21.14 29.40
C ARG A 283 9.47 -20.56 30.77
N ALA A 284 9.51 -21.40 31.79
CA ALA A 284 9.29 -20.98 33.17
C ALA A 284 10.62 -20.60 33.85
N PRO A 285 10.83 -19.36 34.29
CA PRO A 285 11.99 -18.99 35.10
C PRO A 285 11.89 -19.59 36.52
N PRO A 286 13.01 -19.73 37.26
CA PRO A 286 14.38 -19.30 36.95
C PRO A 286 15.22 -20.32 36.14
N ARG A 287 14.79 -21.59 36.04
CA ARG A 287 15.52 -22.66 35.35
C ARG A 287 15.27 -22.72 33.83
N ASN A 288 14.37 -21.89 33.31
CA ASN A 288 13.94 -21.88 31.91
C ASN A 288 13.44 -23.25 31.42
N THR A 289 12.75 -24.00 32.29
CA THR A 289 12.14 -25.29 31.93
C THR A 289 11.07 -25.09 30.88
N THR A 290 11.07 -25.94 29.85
CA THR A 290 10.06 -25.90 28.80
C THR A 290 8.74 -26.46 29.32
N VAL A 291 7.68 -25.69 29.20
CA VAL A 291 6.30 -26.11 29.44
C VAL A 291 5.63 -26.22 28.07
N ASP A 292 5.00 -27.36 27.82
CA ASP A 292 4.27 -27.61 26.58
C ASP A 292 2.84 -28.02 26.91
N LEU A 293 1.91 -27.73 26.01
CA LEU A 293 0.48 -28.02 26.16
C LEU A 293 0.13 -29.46 25.74
N ASN A 294 1.05 -30.14 25.04
CA ASN A 294 0.85 -31.52 24.56
C ASN A 294 1.08 -32.60 25.65
N SER A 295 1.33 -32.18 26.89
CA SER A 295 1.62 -33.02 28.06
C SER A 295 0.41 -33.81 28.59
N GLY A 296 -0.80 -33.53 28.11
CA GLY A 296 -2.04 -34.25 28.48
C GLY A 296 -2.62 -33.87 29.84
N ASN A 297 -2.09 -32.82 30.49
CA ASN A 297 -2.57 -32.32 31.78
C ASN A 297 -3.79 -31.38 31.64
N ILE A 298 -3.98 -30.76 30.46
CA ILE A 298 -5.12 -29.89 30.12
C ILE A 298 -5.79 -30.40 28.85
N ASP A 299 -7.12 -30.45 28.85
CA ASP A 299 -7.93 -30.74 27.66
C ASP A 299 -7.91 -29.55 26.69
N VAL A 300 -6.96 -29.56 25.75
CA VAL A 300 -6.86 -28.54 24.70
C VAL A 300 -7.63 -29.00 23.45
N PRO A 301 -8.38 -28.10 22.77
CA PRO A 301 -9.06 -28.45 21.53
C PRO A 301 -8.08 -28.94 20.45
N PRO A 302 -8.34 -30.06 19.77
CA PRO A 302 -7.40 -30.67 18.82
C PRO A 302 -7.10 -29.82 17.58
N ASN A 303 -8.03 -28.92 17.20
CA ASN A 303 -7.90 -28.05 16.02
C ASN A 303 -7.43 -26.63 16.36
N MET A 304 -6.96 -26.39 17.58
CA MET A 304 -6.62 -25.04 18.08
C MET A 304 -5.56 -24.33 17.22
N ALA A 305 -4.55 -25.06 16.73
CA ALA A 305 -3.45 -24.47 15.97
C ALA A 305 -3.71 -24.35 14.46
N CYS A 306 -4.75 -24.97 13.90
CA CYS A 306 -4.95 -25.07 12.44
C CYS A 306 -5.04 -23.69 11.77
N TRP A 307 -5.87 -22.79 12.30
CA TRP A 307 -6.02 -21.42 11.80
C TRP A 307 -4.80 -20.55 12.06
N ALA A 308 -4.12 -20.76 13.19
CA ALA A 308 -2.90 -20.03 13.52
C ALA A 308 -1.75 -20.36 12.56
N SER A 309 -1.57 -21.65 12.24
CA SER A 309 -0.64 -22.12 11.20
C SER A 309 -1.01 -21.61 9.81
N PHE A 310 -2.30 -21.58 9.46
CA PHE A 310 -2.75 -20.97 8.21
C PHE A 310 -2.36 -19.48 8.14
N HIS A 311 -2.65 -18.69 9.18
CA HIS A 311 -2.24 -17.28 9.24
C HIS A 311 -0.71 -17.11 9.21
N ASN A 312 0.04 -18.04 9.81
CA ASN A 312 1.51 -18.07 9.76
C ASN A 312 2.03 -18.21 8.32
N GLY A 313 1.43 -19.13 7.56
CA GLY A 313 1.70 -19.31 6.14
C GLY A 313 1.33 -18.10 5.29
N VAL A 314 0.16 -17.49 5.55
CA VAL A 314 -0.27 -16.25 4.88
C VAL A 314 0.75 -15.14 5.14
N ALA A 315 1.13 -14.92 6.40
CA ALA A 315 2.09 -13.89 6.78
C ALA A 315 3.45 -14.08 6.09
N ALA A 316 3.94 -15.32 6.00
CA ALA A 316 5.17 -15.63 5.29
C ALA A 316 5.03 -15.36 3.79
N GLY A 317 3.92 -15.70 3.14
CA GLY A 317 3.71 -15.46 1.71
C GLY A 317 3.51 -13.98 1.35
N LEU A 318 2.89 -13.19 2.23
CA LEU A 318 2.63 -11.76 2.01
C LEU A 318 3.92 -10.92 1.99
N LYS A 319 5.03 -11.42 2.53
CA LYS A 319 6.32 -10.73 2.46
C LYS A 319 6.86 -10.61 1.04
N ILE A 320 6.42 -11.47 0.11
CA ILE A 320 6.87 -11.48 -1.29
C ILE A 320 6.38 -10.24 -2.03
N ALA A 321 7.28 -9.43 -2.57
CA ALA A 321 6.92 -8.27 -3.37
C ALA A 321 6.13 -8.63 -4.65
N PRO A 322 5.12 -7.84 -5.07
CA PRO A 322 4.35 -8.08 -6.29
C PRO A 322 5.22 -8.00 -7.57
N ALA A 323 6.32 -7.24 -7.53
CA ALA A 323 7.25 -7.12 -8.65
C ALA A 323 8.15 -8.36 -8.84
N SER A 324 8.13 -9.33 -7.92
CA SER A 324 8.97 -10.53 -8.01
C SER A 324 8.54 -11.44 -9.17
N GLN A 325 9.51 -12.01 -9.89
CA GLN A 325 9.23 -12.96 -10.96
C GLN A 325 9.25 -14.39 -10.41
N ILE A 326 8.07 -14.86 -10.02
CA ILE A 326 7.83 -16.23 -9.55
C ILE A 326 7.17 -17.06 -10.67
N ASP A 327 7.62 -18.30 -10.81
CA ASP A 327 7.08 -19.28 -11.76
C ASP A 327 6.23 -20.36 -11.08
N SER A 328 5.34 -21.00 -11.86
CA SER A 328 4.49 -22.13 -11.42
C SER A 328 5.31 -23.27 -10.76
N ALA A 329 6.50 -23.57 -11.30
CA ALA A 329 7.37 -24.61 -10.77
C ALA A 329 7.88 -24.29 -9.36
N TRP A 330 8.17 -23.01 -9.07
CA TRP A 330 8.63 -22.58 -7.76
C TRP A 330 7.51 -22.69 -6.71
N ILE A 331 6.26 -22.40 -7.08
CA ILE A 331 5.11 -22.57 -6.18
C ILE A 331 4.98 -24.04 -5.76
N VAL A 332 5.07 -24.97 -6.72
CA VAL A 332 5.01 -26.41 -6.44
C VAL A 332 6.22 -26.90 -5.64
N TYR A 333 7.40 -26.32 -5.86
CA TYR A 333 8.62 -26.64 -5.13
C TYR A 333 8.51 -26.33 -3.62
N ASN A 334 7.76 -25.30 -3.25
CA ASN A 334 7.50 -24.92 -1.85
C ASN A 334 6.55 -25.86 -1.10
N LYS A 335 6.00 -26.90 -1.75
CA LYS A 335 5.08 -27.83 -1.10
C LYS A 335 5.82 -28.63 0.00
N PRO A 336 5.43 -28.51 1.28
CA PRO A 336 6.08 -29.26 2.35
C PRO A 336 5.77 -30.76 2.22
N LYS A 337 6.73 -31.59 2.66
CA LYS A 337 6.57 -33.05 2.67
C LYS A 337 5.74 -33.56 3.87
N ASN A 338 5.59 -32.74 4.91
CA ASN A 338 4.88 -33.10 6.14
C ASN A 338 3.41 -32.66 6.07
N ALA A 339 2.51 -33.53 6.51
CA ALA A 339 1.07 -33.27 6.52
C ALA A 339 0.66 -32.16 7.49
N GLU A 340 1.34 -32.03 8.64
CA GLU A 340 1.05 -30.98 9.64
C GLU A 340 1.32 -29.56 9.11
N LEU A 341 2.32 -29.42 8.24
CA LEU A 341 2.67 -28.15 7.60
C LEU A 341 1.79 -27.85 6.37
N ALA A 342 0.86 -28.73 6.01
CA ALA A 342 -0.06 -28.50 4.90
C ALA A 342 -0.99 -27.30 5.17
N ASN A 343 -1.33 -27.04 6.44
CA ASN A 343 -2.09 -25.86 6.87
C ASN A 343 -1.33 -24.56 6.59
N GLU A 344 -0.02 -24.53 6.86
CA GLU A 344 0.82 -23.36 6.57
C GLU A 344 0.97 -23.16 5.06
N TYR A 345 1.15 -24.24 4.32
CA TYR A 345 1.23 -24.17 2.86
C TYR A 345 -0.08 -23.69 2.21
N ALA A 346 -1.23 -24.08 2.77
CA ALA A 346 -2.53 -23.56 2.33
C ALA A 346 -2.64 -22.05 2.51
N GLY A 347 -2.16 -21.52 3.64
CA GLY A 347 -2.08 -20.08 3.89
C GLY A 347 -1.11 -19.37 2.94
N PHE A 348 0.04 -19.99 2.67
CA PHE A 348 1.01 -19.48 1.69
C PHE A 348 0.41 -19.35 0.28
N LEU A 349 -0.37 -20.34 -0.17
CA LEU A 349 -1.08 -20.28 -1.45
C LEU A 349 -2.08 -19.12 -1.52
N MET A 350 -2.83 -18.87 -0.43
CA MET A 350 -3.74 -17.74 -0.35
C MET A 350 -3.00 -16.40 -0.52
N ALA A 351 -1.86 -16.25 0.17
CA ALA A 351 -1.04 -15.05 0.06
C ALA A 351 -0.51 -14.83 -1.36
N LEU A 352 -0.04 -15.87 -2.06
CA LEU A 352 0.37 -15.75 -3.46
C LEU A 352 -0.78 -15.30 -4.38
N GLY A 353 -2.01 -15.69 -4.06
CA GLY A 353 -3.21 -15.22 -4.74
C GLY A 353 -3.47 -13.74 -4.52
N LEU A 354 -3.40 -13.27 -3.27
CA LEU A 354 -3.52 -11.85 -2.93
C LEU A 354 -2.42 -10.99 -3.58
N ASN A 355 -1.23 -11.54 -3.78
CA ASN A 355 -0.11 -10.88 -4.46
C ASN A 355 -0.27 -10.87 -5.99
N GLY A 356 -1.24 -11.60 -6.54
CA GLY A 356 -1.46 -11.75 -7.98
C GLY A 356 -0.53 -12.77 -8.67
N HIS A 357 0.37 -13.44 -7.94
CA HIS A 357 1.30 -14.44 -8.51
C HIS A 357 0.62 -15.76 -8.86
N LEU A 358 -0.51 -16.06 -8.24
CA LEU A 358 -1.25 -17.30 -8.46
C LEU A 358 -1.88 -17.39 -9.86
N THR A 359 -2.02 -16.28 -10.60
CA THR A 359 -2.44 -16.32 -12.02
C THR A 359 -1.46 -17.08 -12.91
N LYS A 360 -0.20 -17.20 -12.49
CA LYS A 360 0.86 -17.91 -13.22
C LYS A 360 0.82 -19.42 -12.97
N LEU A 361 0.07 -19.88 -11.97
CA LEU A 361 -0.07 -21.31 -11.67
C LEU A 361 -0.91 -22.01 -12.74
N ALA A 362 -0.46 -23.18 -13.18
CA ALA A 362 -1.20 -23.97 -14.16
C ALA A 362 -2.53 -24.50 -13.59
N THR A 363 -3.61 -24.38 -14.36
CA THR A 363 -4.96 -24.83 -13.94
C THR A 363 -5.02 -26.31 -13.56
N LEU A 364 -4.21 -27.17 -14.19
CA LEU A 364 -4.10 -28.59 -13.82
C LEU A 364 -3.62 -28.79 -12.38
N ASN A 365 -2.67 -27.96 -11.92
CA ASN A 365 -2.17 -28.04 -10.55
C ASN A 365 -3.23 -27.58 -9.56
N ILE A 366 -4.04 -26.59 -9.92
CA ILE A 366 -5.17 -26.12 -9.10
C ILE A 366 -6.15 -27.28 -8.86
N HIS A 367 -6.51 -28.02 -9.91
CA HIS A 367 -7.36 -29.21 -9.78
C HIS A 367 -6.71 -30.29 -8.91
N ASP A 368 -5.40 -30.57 -9.07
CA ASP A 368 -4.66 -31.53 -8.23
C ASP A 368 -4.59 -31.11 -6.74
N TYR A 369 -4.69 -29.82 -6.41
CA TYR A 369 -4.77 -29.37 -5.02
C TYR A 369 -6.18 -29.56 -4.44
N LEU A 370 -7.22 -29.32 -5.22
CA LEU A 370 -8.61 -29.45 -4.77
C LEU A 370 -9.06 -30.90 -4.62
N THR A 371 -8.59 -31.81 -5.47
CA THR A 371 -8.92 -33.25 -5.36
C THR A 371 -8.36 -33.91 -4.10
N LYS A 372 -7.35 -33.32 -3.45
CA LYS A 372 -6.79 -33.84 -2.19
C LYS A 372 -7.74 -33.69 -0.99
N GLY A 373 -8.82 -32.92 -1.12
CA GLY A 373 -9.88 -32.83 -0.11
C GLY A 373 -9.48 -32.15 1.19
N HIS A 374 -8.31 -31.50 1.27
CA HIS A 374 -7.89 -30.78 2.46
C HIS A 374 -8.56 -29.41 2.54
N GLU A 375 -9.41 -29.22 3.55
CA GLU A 375 -10.30 -28.05 3.73
C GLU A 375 -9.55 -26.71 3.61
N MET A 376 -8.47 -26.53 4.38
CA MET A 376 -7.72 -25.26 4.41
C MET A 376 -7.07 -24.94 3.06
N THR A 377 -6.61 -25.96 2.34
CA THR A 377 -6.00 -25.80 1.01
C THR A 377 -7.05 -25.32 0.01
N SER A 378 -8.26 -25.87 0.06
CA SER A 378 -9.38 -25.43 -0.75
C SER A 378 -9.76 -23.99 -0.43
N ILE A 379 -9.87 -23.61 0.84
CA ILE A 379 -10.15 -22.21 1.25
C ILE A 379 -9.08 -21.26 0.70
N GLY A 380 -7.80 -21.56 0.94
CA GLY A 380 -6.70 -20.70 0.53
C GLY A 380 -6.58 -20.55 -0.98
N LEU A 381 -6.80 -21.64 -1.73
CA LEU A 381 -6.74 -21.63 -3.18
C LEU A 381 -7.93 -20.91 -3.81
N LEU A 382 -9.17 -21.17 -3.34
CA LEU A 382 -10.36 -20.52 -3.90
C LEU A 382 -10.31 -19.01 -3.67
N LEU A 383 -10.00 -18.56 -2.44
CA LEU A 383 -9.84 -17.13 -2.15
C LEU A 383 -8.66 -16.52 -2.91
N GLY A 384 -7.52 -17.22 -2.98
CA GLY A 384 -6.34 -16.75 -3.65
C GLY A 384 -6.54 -16.57 -5.17
N VAL A 385 -7.15 -17.55 -5.83
CA VAL A 385 -7.40 -17.50 -7.28
C VAL A 385 -8.45 -16.44 -7.60
N SER A 386 -9.49 -16.32 -6.77
CA SER A 386 -10.50 -15.25 -6.89
C SER A 386 -9.91 -13.86 -6.71
N ALA A 387 -9.07 -13.65 -5.69
CA ALA A 387 -8.43 -12.37 -5.45
C ALA A 387 -7.49 -11.96 -6.59
N ALA A 388 -6.83 -12.92 -7.23
CA ALA A 388 -5.96 -12.69 -8.38
C ALA A 388 -6.74 -12.29 -9.66
N LYS A 389 -8.04 -12.55 -9.71
CA LYS A 389 -8.96 -12.26 -10.83
C LYS A 389 -10.07 -11.29 -10.42
N LEU A 390 -9.69 -10.28 -9.63
CA LEU A 390 -10.60 -9.27 -9.11
C LEU A 390 -11.35 -8.54 -10.25
N GLY A 391 -12.68 -8.61 -10.27
CA GLY A 391 -13.53 -7.90 -11.22
C GLY A 391 -13.37 -8.30 -12.70
N THR A 392 -12.70 -9.42 -13.02
CA THR A 392 -12.46 -9.80 -14.43
C THR A 392 -13.54 -10.69 -15.05
N MET A 393 -14.50 -11.20 -14.25
CA MET A 393 -15.54 -12.16 -14.72
C MET A 393 -14.97 -13.39 -15.43
N ASP A 394 -13.86 -13.97 -14.93
CA ASP A 394 -13.24 -15.13 -15.58
C ASP A 394 -14.16 -16.37 -15.46
N ILE A 395 -14.60 -16.88 -16.61
CA ILE A 395 -15.51 -18.03 -16.70
C ILE A 395 -14.85 -19.29 -16.15
N SER A 396 -13.53 -19.45 -16.29
CA SER A 396 -12.81 -20.63 -15.81
C SER A 396 -12.86 -20.73 -14.28
N ILE A 397 -12.60 -19.61 -13.60
CA ILE A 397 -12.64 -19.51 -12.14
C ILE A 397 -14.08 -19.55 -11.64
N THR A 398 -15.02 -18.92 -12.36
CA THR A 398 -16.45 -19.04 -12.06
C THR A 398 -16.89 -20.50 -12.05
N ARG A 399 -16.55 -21.27 -13.09
CA ARG A 399 -16.88 -22.71 -13.16
C ARG A 399 -16.26 -23.51 -12.01
N LEU A 400 -15.03 -23.16 -11.61
CA LEU A 400 -14.36 -23.78 -10.47
C LEU A 400 -15.14 -23.51 -9.16
N LEU A 401 -15.50 -22.26 -8.90
CA LEU A 401 -16.24 -21.84 -7.70
C LEU A 401 -17.66 -22.40 -7.68
N SER A 402 -18.32 -22.46 -8.84
CA SER A 402 -19.69 -23.00 -8.97
C SER A 402 -19.80 -24.45 -8.53
N ILE A 403 -18.75 -25.27 -8.62
CA ILE A 403 -18.76 -26.66 -8.13
C ILE A 403 -18.84 -26.71 -6.60
N HIS A 404 -18.32 -25.69 -5.92
CA HIS A 404 -18.29 -25.62 -4.46
C HIS A 404 -19.52 -24.91 -3.86
N ILE A 405 -20.40 -24.33 -4.67
CA ILE A 405 -21.61 -23.62 -4.22
C ILE A 405 -22.84 -24.34 -4.74
N PRO A 406 -23.58 -25.10 -3.89
CA PRO A 406 -24.72 -25.91 -4.31
C PRO A 406 -25.75 -25.18 -5.17
N ALA A 407 -26.00 -23.89 -4.87
CA ALA A 407 -27.00 -23.07 -5.56
C ALA A 407 -26.67 -22.74 -7.02
N LEU A 408 -25.41 -22.86 -7.43
CA LEU A 408 -24.98 -22.60 -8.80
C LEU A 408 -24.86 -23.87 -9.65
N LEU A 409 -24.99 -25.06 -9.04
CA LEU A 409 -25.03 -26.30 -9.79
C LEU A 409 -26.42 -26.51 -10.43
N PRO A 410 -26.47 -27.09 -11.63
CA PRO A 410 -27.72 -27.58 -12.18
C PRO A 410 -28.38 -28.60 -11.22
N PRO A 411 -29.71 -28.62 -11.07
CA PRO A 411 -30.41 -29.54 -10.16
C PRO A 411 -30.27 -31.03 -10.54
N THR A 412 -29.59 -31.34 -11.64
CA THR A 412 -29.29 -32.69 -12.13
C THR A 412 -27.89 -33.20 -11.76
N SER A 413 -27.06 -32.40 -11.11
CA SER A 413 -25.71 -32.81 -10.68
C SER A 413 -25.74 -33.63 -9.39
N THR A 414 -24.73 -34.47 -9.20
CA THR A 414 -24.49 -35.23 -7.96
C THR A 414 -24.30 -34.30 -6.77
N GLU A 415 -24.93 -34.63 -5.64
CA GLU A 415 -24.64 -34.00 -4.35
C GLU A 415 -23.16 -34.23 -4.01
N LEU A 416 -22.44 -33.14 -3.73
CA LEU A 416 -21.04 -33.16 -3.33
C LEU A 416 -20.96 -32.77 -1.86
N ASP A 417 -20.31 -33.61 -1.05
CA ASP A 417 -20.01 -33.33 0.35
C ASP A 417 -18.90 -32.26 0.44
N VAL A 418 -19.30 -30.99 0.31
CA VAL A 418 -18.39 -29.84 0.42
C VAL A 418 -18.45 -29.28 1.83
N PRO A 419 -17.32 -29.19 2.58
CA PRO A 419 -17.29 -28.59 3.91
C PRO A 419 -17.80 -27.15 3.92
N HIS A 420 -18.51 -26.77 4.99
CA HIS A 420 -19.16 -25.47 5.10
C HIS A 420 -18.19 -24.27 4.91
N ASN A 421 -17.00 -24.31 5.52
CA ASN A 421 -16.04 -23.21 5.39
C ASN A 421 -15.52 -23.02 3.95
N VAL A 422 -15.46 -24.10 3.16
CA VAL A 422 -15.10 -24.03 1.74
C VAL A 422 -16.22 -23.37 0.94
N GLN A 423 -17.49 -23.63 1.28
CA GLN A 423 -18.64 -22.95 0.66
C GLN A 423 -18.60 -21.44 0.94
N VAL A 424 -18.35 -21.04 2.20
CA VAL A 424 -18.19 -19.63 2.60
C VAL A 424 -17.07 -18.96 1.79
N ALA A 425 -15.91 -19.61 1.69
CA ALA A 425 -14.78 -19.13 0.91
C ALA A 425 -15.12 -19.00 -0.59
N ALA A 426 -15.84 -19.97 -1.16
CA ALA A 426 -16.27 -19.95 -2.55
C ALA A 426 -17.25 -18.79 -2.83
N VAL A 427 -18.20 -18.53 -1.92
CA VAL A 427 -19.17 -17.43 -2.04
C VAL A 427 -18.47 -16.07 -2.06
N ILE A 428 -17.54 -15.84 -1.12
CA ILE A 428 -16.67 -14.64 -1.15
C ILE A 428 -15.86 -14.59 -2.45
N GLY A 429 -15.33 -15.73 -2.88
CA GLY A 429 -14.58 -15.87 -4.13
C GLY A 429 -15.37 -15.44 -5.37
N ILE A 430 -16.68 -15.74 -5.43
CA ILE A 430 -17.56 -15.23 -6.50
C ILE A 430 -17.72 -13.72 -6.39
N GLY A 431 -17.94 -13.20 -5.18
CA GLY A 431 -18.05 -11.77 -4.96
C GLY A 431 -16.82 -10.99 -5.43
N LEU A 432 -15.61 -11.53 -5.23
CA LEU A 432 -14.35 -10.94 -5.70
C LEU A 432 -14.22 -10.98 -7.24
N VAL A 433 -14.55 -12.11 -7.87
CA VAL A 433 -14.44 -12.26 -9.34
C VAL A 433 -15.44 -11.36 -10.08
N TYR A 434 -16.63 -11.16 -9.50
CA TYR A 434 -17.71 -10.35 -10.05
C TYR A 434 -17.80 -8.96 -9.42
N GLN A 435 -16.76 -8.51 -8.73
CA GLN A 435 -16.77 -7.21 -8.07
C GLN A 435 -17.05 -6.07 -9.06
N GLY A 436 -18.08 -5.28 -8.80
CA GLY A 436 -18.47 -4.12 -9.62
C GLY A 436 -19.06 -4.45 -10.99
N THR A 437 -19.42 -5.71 -11.26
CA THR A 437 -19.92 -6.12 -12.59
C THR A 437 -21.44 -6.14 -12.67
N ALA A 438 -22.14 -6.06 -11.53
CA ALA A 438 -23.60 -6.12 -11.40
C ALA A 438 -24.26 -7.28 -12.19
N HIS A 439 -23.66 -8.47 -12.15
CA HIS A 439 -24.15 -9.60 -12.94
C HIS A 439 -25.47 -10.16 -12.37
N ARG A 440 -26.58 -9.93 -13.08
CA ARG A 440 -27.95 -10.21 -12.61
C ARG A 440 -28.15 -11.61 -12.01
N HIS A 441 -27.73 -12.66 -12.72
CA HIS A 441 -27.94 -14.04 -12.25
C HIS A 441 -27.20 -14.33 -10.94
N ILE A 442 -26.00 -13.75 -10.76
CA ILE A 442 -25.19 -14.00 -9.57
C ILE A 442 -25.75 -13.22 -8.39
N ALA A 443 -26.21 -11.99 -8.62
CA ALA A 443 -26.90 -11.21 -7.60
C ALA A 443 -28.19 -11.92 -7.12
N GLU A 444 -28.98 -12.48 -8.05
CA GLU A 444 -30.20 -13.23 -7.73
C GLU A 444 -29.91 -14.48 -6.88
N VAL A 445 -28.88 -15.25 -7.25
CA VAL A 445 -28.44 -16.41 -6.48
C VAL A 445 -27.94 -16.00 -5.10
N LEU A 446 -27.06 -15.00 -5.00
CA LEU A 446 -26.52 -14.53 -3.72
C LEU A 446 -27.62 -13.98 -2.80
N LEU A 447 -28.64 -13.32 -3.35
CA LEU A 447 -29.80 -12.86 -2.59
C LEU A 447 -30.59 -14.03 -1.99
N ALA A 448 -30.78 -15.12 -2.76
CA ALA A 448 -31.40 -16.34 -2.25
C ALA A 448 -30.55 -17.01 -1.15
N GLU A 449 -29.22 -16.95 -1.29
CA GLU A 449 -28.29 -17.54 -0.32
C GLU A 449 -28.23 -16.81 1.03
N ILE A 450 -28.45 -15.48 1.08
CA ILE A 450 -28.53 -14.72 2.35
C ILE A 450 -29.65 -15.29 3.25
N GLY A 451 -30.78 -15.65 2.65
CA GLY A 451 -31.96 -16.18 3.32
C GLY A 451 -32.04 -17.70 3.39
N ARG A 452 -30.97 -18.43 3.02
CA ARG A 452 -30.98 -19.89 2.83
C ARG A 452 -31.58 -20.62 4.04
N PRO A 453 -32.64 -21.43 3.89
CA PRO A 453 -33.18 -22.22 4.99
C PRO A 453 -32.21 -23.33 5.41
N PRO A 454 -32.29 -23.85 6.65
CA PRO A 454 -31.37 -24.87 7.18
C PRO A 454 -31.41 -26.24 6.47
N GLY A 455 -32.18 -26.36 5.39
CA GLY A 455 -32.28 -27.57 4.56
C GLY A 455 -33.05 -28.73 5.21
N PRO A 456 -33.33 -29.80 4.43
CA PRO A 456 -33.78 -31.07 4.99
C PRO A 456 -32.65 -31.71 5.82
N GLU A 457 -33.02 -32.48 6.85
CA GLU A 457 -32.09 -33.30 7.67
C GLU A 457 -31.03 -32.54 8.53
N MET A 458 -31.16 -31.22 8.70
CA MET A 458 -30.22 -30.39 9.49
C MET A 458 -28.76 -30.38 8.99
N GLU A 459 -28.51 -30.75 7.74
CA GLU A 459 -27.17 -30.78 7.15
C GLU A 459 -26.45 -29.41 7.16
N TYR A 460 -27.19 -28.30 7.13
CA TYR A 460 -26.67 -26.93 7.07
C TYR A 460 -26.91 -26.12 8.37
N CYS A 461 -26.83 -26.78 9.52
CA CYS A 461 -27.09 -26.13 10.81
C CYS A 461 -25.88 -25.40 11.42
N THR A 462 -24.65 -25.74 11.02
CA THR A 462 -23.42 -25.15 11.55
C THR A 462 -23.08 -23.83 10.86
N ASP A 463 -22.67 -22.83 11.64
CA ASP A 463 -22.11 -21.54 11.18
C ASP A 463 -22.90 -20.78 10.09
N ARG A 464 -24.23 -20.93 10.06
CA ARG A 464 -25.12 -20.28 9.08
C ARG A 464 -24.96 -18.75 9.03
N GLU A 465 -24.65 -18.13 10.16
CA GLU A 465 -24.40 -16.69 10.25
C GLU A 465 -23.19 -16.27 9.40
N SER A 466 -22.11 -17.07 9.41
CA SER A 466 -20.90 -16.85 8.60
C SER A 466 -21.19 -16.93 7.10
N TYR A 467 -22.01 -17.89 6.69
CA TYR A 467 -22.42 -18.04 5.29
C TYR A 467 -23.34 -16.91 4.82
N SER A 468 -24.35 -16.55 5.63
CA SER A 468 -25.25 -15.44 5.31
C SER A 468 -24.50 -14.10 5.24
N LEU A 469 -23.54 -13.89 6.15
CA LEU A 469 -22.65 -12.73 6.12
C LEU A 469 -21.80 -12.71 4.85
N ALA A 470 -21.17 -13.84 4.48
CA ALA A 470 -20.38 -13.96 3.27
C ALA A 470 -21.19 -13.75 1.99
N ALA A 471 -22.41 -14.28 1.92
CA ALA A 471 -23.33 -14.07 0.80
C ALA A 471 -23.74 -12.60 0.67
N GLY A 472 -24.05 -11.94 1.80
CA GLY A 472 -24.34 -10.50 1.84
C GLY A 472 -23.15 -9.64 1.41
N PHE A 473 -21.95 -9.99 1.89
CA PHE A 473 -20.71 -9.31 1.51
C PHE A 473 -20.39 -9.50 0.02
N ALA A 474 -20.52 -10.73 -0.50
CA ALA A 474 -20.34 -11.04 -1.91
C ALA A 474 -21.35 -10.29 -2.79
N LEU A 475 -22.63 -10.24 -2.39
CA LEU A 475 -23.67 -9.49 -3.08
C LEU A 475 -23.33 -7.99 -3.12
N GLY A 476 -22.90 -7.45 -1.98
CA GLY A 476 -22.41 -6.07 -1.87
C GLY A 476 -21.24 -5.79 -2.82
N MET A 477 -20.30 -6.73 -2.97
CA MET A 477 -19.16 -6.58 -3.89
C MET A 477 -19.60 -6.63 -5.35
N VAL A 478 -20.52 -7.53 -5.71
CA VAL A 478 -21.03 -7.65 -7.08
C VAL A 478 -21.73 -6.38 -7.54
N CYS A 479 -22.51 -5.77 -6.66
CA CYS A 479 -23.34 -4.60 -6.95
C CYS A 479 -22.74 -3.27 -6.42
N LEU A 480 -21.43 -3.24 -6.18
CA LEU A 480 -20.73 -2.13 -5.54
C LEU A 480 -21.03 -0.78 -6.22
N GLY A 481 -21.74 0.12 -5.52
CA GLY A 481 -22.06 1.48 -6.00
C GLY A 481 -23.21 1.59 -7.00
N GLU A 482 -23.90 0.50 -7.34
CA GLU A 482 -25.01 0.48 -8.31
C GLU A 482 -26.36 0.59 -7.57
N GLY A 483 -26.74 1.82 -7.21
CA GLY A 483 -27.77 2.13 -6.21
C GLY A 483 -29.26 1.95 -6.58
N ASP A 484 -29.65 1.42 -7.74
CA ASP A 484 -31.05 1.56 -8.20
C ASP A 484 -31.82 0.27 -8.52
N THR A 485 -31.27 -0.94 -8.31
CA THR A 485 -31.87 -2.17 -8.92
C THR A 485 -32.26 -3.32 -8.00
N ILE A 486 -32.11 -3.22 -6.67
CA ILE A 486 -32.34 -4.38 -5.79
C ILE A 486 -33.22 -4.03 -4.59
N ASN A 487 -34.32 -4.76 -4.44
CA ASN A 487 -35.23 -4.71 -3.30
C ASN A 487 -34.73 -5.69 -2.23
N VAL A 488 -34.24 -5.20 -1.08
CA VAL A 488 -33.65 -6.05 -0.03
C VAL A 488 -34.44 -5.89 1.27
N ASP A 489 -35.51 -6.67 1.42
CA ASP A 489 -36.28 -6.81 2.66
C ASP A 489 -35.66 -7.91 3.54
N VAL A 490 -34.44 -7.71 4.06
CA VAL A 490 -33.81 -8.68 4.98
C VAL A 490 -33.06 -7.96 6.10
N THR A 491 -33.40 -8.28 7.35
CA THR A 491 -32.87 -7.65 8.58
C THR A 491 -31.60 -8.33 9.14
N CYS A 492 -30.80 -8.98 8.29
CA CYS A 492 -29.59 -9.73 8.67
C CYS A 492 -28.31 -8.86 8.58
N PRO A 493 -27.24 -9.10 9.37
CA PRO A 493 -25.94 -8.42 9.23
C PRO A 493 -25.36 -8.48 7.81
N GLY A 494 -25.52 -9.60 7.09
CA GLY A 494 -25.11 -9.72 5.69
C GLY A 494 -25.86 -8.75 4.77
N ALA A 495 -27.17 -8.60 4.96
CA ALA A 495 -27.98 -7.66 4.19
C ALA A 495 -27.65 -6.20 4.51
N THR A 496 -27.33 -5.88 5.78
CA THR A 496 -26.91 -4.53 6.18
C THR A 496 -25.62 -4.12 5.50
N LEU A 497 -24.63 -5.03 5.43
CA LEU A 497 -23.38 -4.78 4.70
C LEU A 497 -23.61 -4.73 3.18
N ALA A 498 -24.45 -5.60 2.63
CA ALA A 498 -24.82 -5.56 1.22
C ALA A 498 -25.40 -4.18 0.85
N LEU A 499 -26.35 -3.68 1.64
CA LEU A 499 -26.93 -2.34 1.47
C LEU A 499 -25.87 -1.24 1.58
N ALA A 500 -24.97 -1.33 2.56
CA ALA A 500 -23.87 -0.37 2.71
C ALA A 500 -22.99 -0.26 1.45
N MET A 501 -22.74 -1.40 0.79
CA MET A 501 -21.87 -1.50 -0.38
C MET A 501 -22.59 -1.17 -1.69
N ILE A 502 -23.86 -1.57 -1.82
CA ILE A 502 -24.71 -1.22 -2.97
C ILE A 502 -24.91 0.30 -3.04
N TYR A 503 -25.26 0.92 -1.90
CA TYR A 503 -25.51 2.37 -1.81
C TYR A 503 -24.29 3.18 -1.38
N LEU A 504 -23.10 2.61 -1.49
CA LEU A 504 -21.85 3.23 -1.06
C LEU A 504 -21.66 4.59 -1.74
N LYS A 505 -21.46 5.66 -0.96
CA LYS A 505 -21.24 7.04 -1.45
C LYS A 505 -22.36 7.61 -2.35
N THR A 506 -23.56 7.01 -2.34
CA THR A 506 -24.70 7.49 -3.15
C THR A 506 -25.47 8.63 -2.48
N ASN A 507 -25.29 8.84 -1.16
CA ASN A 507 -26.05 9.78 -0.34
C ASN A 507 -27.59 9.61 -0.42
N ASN A 508 -28.07 8.39 -0.72
CA ASN A 508 -29.50 8.10 -0.77
C ASN A 508 -30.12 8.08 0.64
N ARG A 509 -30.85 9.15 0.98
CA ARG A 509 -31.45 9.33 2.31
C ARG A 509 -32.56 8.31 2.61
N SER A 510 -33.30 7.86 1.60
CA SER A 510 -34.42 6.92 1.79
C SER A 510 -33.96 5.60 2.42
N VAL A 511 -32.86 5.05 1.91
CA VAL A 511 -32.27 3.80 2.43
C VAL A 511 -31.48 4.07 3.72
N ALA A 512 -30.77 5.20 3.80
CA ALA A 512 -30.02 5.56 5.00
C ALA A 512 -30.93 5.78 6.24
N ASP A 513 -32.15 6.28 6.05
CA ASP A 513 -33.11 6.47 7.13
C ASP A 513 -33.71 5.14 7.64
N TRP A 514 -33.82 4.10 6.79
CA TRP A 514 -34.20 2.76 7.24
C TRP A 514 -33.14 2.09 8.12
N LEU A 515 -31.87 2.46 7.92
CA LEU A 515 -30.72 1.98 8.69
C LEU A 515 -30.46 2.80 9.97
N ARG A 516 -31.31 3.78 10.28
CA ARG A 516 -31.19 4.55 11.52
C ARG A 516 -31.37 3.65 12.75
N ALA A 517 -30.65 3.96 13.82
CA ALA A 517 -30.87 3.32 15.11
C ALA A 517 -32.32 3.56 15.58
N PRO A 518 -33.02 2.53 16.12
CA PRO A 518 -34.38 2.72 16.60
C PRO A 518 -34.45 3.71 17.75
N ASP A 519 -35.43 4.63 17.69
CA ASP A 519 -35.62 5.69 18.69
C ASP A 519 -36.53 5.27 19.87
N THR A 520 -37.07 4.04 19.87
CA THR A 520 -37.96 3.53 20.93
C THR A 520 -37.36 2.32 21.64
N MET A 521 -37.55 2.24 22.96
CA MET A 521 -37.05 1.13 23.79
C MET A 521 -37.54 -0.23 23.28
N TYR A 522 -38.82 -0.31 22.92
CA TYR A 522 -39.42 -1.54 22.40
C TYR A 522 -38.67 -2.05 21.17
N LEU A 523 -38.35 -1.18 20.20
CA LEU A 523 -37.62 -1.61 18.99
C LEU A 523 -36.14 -1.91 19.26
N LEU A 524 -35.53 -1.27 20.26
CA LEU A 524 -34.17 -1.57 20.68
C LEU A 524 -34.06 -2.99 21.27
N ASP A 525 -35.06 -3.46 22.02
CA ASP A 525 -35.06 -4.82 22.57
C ASP A 525 -35.14 -5.91 21.50
N PHE A 526 -35.66 -5.63 20.30
CA PHE A 526 -35.68 -6.59 19.18
C PHE A 526 -34.36 -6.67 18.40
N VAL A 527 -33.41 -5.76 18.64
CA VAL A 527 -32.18 -5.67 17.87
C VAL A 527 -30.98 -5.91 18.78
N LYS A 528 -30.20 -6.95 18.49
CA LYS A 528 -28.94 -7.20 19.19
C LYS A 528 -28.01 -5.97 19.06
N PRO A 529 -27.35 -5.51 20.14
CA PRO A 529 -26.48 -4.33 20.11
C PRO A 529 -25.37 -4.39 19.05
N GLU A 530 -24.81 -5.58 18.79
CA GLU A 530 -23.79 -5.80 17.75
C GLU A 530 -24.27 -5.41 16.34
N PHE A 531 -25.56 -5.60 16.04
CA PHE A 531 -26.13 -5.22 14.74
C PHE A 531 -26.34 -3.70 14.64
N LEU A 532 -26.48 -2.99 15.77
CA LEU A 532 -26.55 -1.52 15.77
C LEU A 532 -25.22 -0.91 15.33
N LEU A 533 -24.09 -1.54 15.65
CA LEU A 533 -22.78 -1.12 15.14
C LEU A 533 -22.74 -1.18 13.61
N LEU A 534 -23.12 -2.33 13.02
CA LEU A 534 -23.12 -2.51 11.56
C LEU A 534 -24.13 -1.60 10.86
N ARG A 535 -25.31 -1.38 11.45
CA ARG A 535 -26.32 -0.45 10.91
C ARG A 535 -25.82 0.99 10.91
N THR A 536 -25.23 1.43 12.02
CA THR A 536 -24.65 2.78 12.13
C THR A 536 -23.52 2.97 11.12
N LEU A 537 -22.62 1.98 11.01
CA LEU A 537 -21.57 1.96 10.00
C LEU A 537 -22.14 2.06 8.58
N ALA A 538 -23.10 1.19 8.23
CA ALA A 538 -23.73 1.14 6.92
C ALA A 538 -24.36 2.47 6.53
N ARG A 539 -25.14 3.06 7.46
CA ARG A 539 -25.73 4.40 7.28
C ARG A 539 -24.68 5.46 6.99
N CYS A 540 -23.57 5.47 7.75
CA CYS A 540 -22.51 6.45 7.56
C CYS A 540 -21.77 6.25 6.21
N LEU A 541 -21.57 5.01 5.77
CA LEU A 541 -20.93 4.72 4.47
C LEU A 541 -21.80 5.16 3.27
N ILE A 542 -23.13 5.11 3.41
CA ILE A 542 -24.07 5.62 2.41
C ILE A 542 -24.02 7.16 2.37
N LEU A 543 -24.08 7.80 3.55
CA LEU A 543 -23.99 9.26 3.75
C LEU A 543 -22.53 9.72 3.89
N TRP A 544 -21.70 9.37 2.91
CA TRP A 544 -20.25 9.55 2.98
C TRP A 544 -19.79 11.01 3.13
N ASP A 545 -20.53 11.94 2.53
CA ASP A 545 -20.17 13.36 2.52
C ASP A 545 -20.50 14.07 3.84
N ASP A 546 -21.43 13.53 4.61
CA ASP A 546 -21.85 14.07 5.91
C ASP A 546 -20.88 13.72 7.05
N ILE A 547 -19.85 12.89 6.80
CA ILE A 547 -18.89 12.44 7.82
C ILE A 547 -17.91 13.56 8.17
N LEU A 548 -17.98 14.05 9.42
CA LEU A 548 -17.10 15.09 9.95
C LEU A 548 -16.21 14.56 11.09
N PRO A 549 -14.92 14.95 11.15
CA PRO A 549 -14.01 14.55 12.22
C PRO A 549 -14.24 15.38 13.49
N SER A 550 -15.43 15.25 14.10
CA SER A 550 -15.79 15.95 15.34
C SER A 550 -16.53 15.03 16.32
N VAL A 551 -16.29 15.25 17.61
CA VAL A 551 -16.98 14.52 18.70
C VAL A 551 -18.50 14.79 18.66
N GLN A 552 -18.89 16.01 18.26
CA GLN A 552 -20.30 16.37 18.10
C GLN A 552 -20.99 15.53 17.02
N TRP A 553 -20.31 15.30 15.89
CA TRP A 553 -20.83 14.44 14.83
C TRP A 553 -20.99 12.99 15.29
N VAL A 554 -19.98 12.43 15.99
CA VAL A 554 -20.06 11.07 16.54
C VAL A 554 -21.27 10.92 17.45
N ASN A 555 -21.47 11.87 18.37
CA ASN A 555 -22.59 11.88 19.30
C ASN A 555 -23.95 12.11 18.60
N SER A 556 -23.99 12.76 17.44
CA SER A 556 -25.24 13.00 16.68
C SER A 556 -25.87 11.71 16.12
N ASN A 557 -25.10 10.63 16.01
CA ASN A 557 -25.61 9.34 15.56
C ASN A 557 -26.36 8.57 16.65
N VAL A 558 -26.25 9.01 17.92
CA VAL A 558 -26.91 8.38 19.06
C VAL A 558 -28.34 8.93 19.21
N PRO A 559 -29.37 8.06 19.23
CA PRO A 559 -30.75 8.44 19.49
C PRO A 559 -30.97 9.23 20.80
N GLN A 560 -31.95 10.14 20.77
CA GLN A 560 -32.33 11.00 21.91
C GLN A 560 -32.67 10.20 23.18
N ILE A 561 -33.30 9.02 23.02
CA ILE A 561 -33.66 8.11 24.12
C ILE A 561 -32.44 7.65 24.94
N ILE A 562 -31.30 7.45 24.27
CA ILE A 562 -30.06 6.99 24.91
C ILE A 562 -29.35 8.19 25.55
N THR A 563 -29.31 9.33 24.86
CA THR A 563 -28.64 10.55 25.37
C THR A 563 -29.36 11.19 26.56
N GLY A 564 -30.70 11.10 26.61
CA GLY A 564 -31.48 11.66 27.72
C GLY A 564 -31.25 10.90 29.02
N ASN A 565 -31.08 9.58 28.94
CA ASN A 565 -30.90 8.72 30.11
C ASN A 565 -29.46 8.71 30.62
N SER A 566 -28.46 8.89 29.75
CA SER A 566 -27.05 9.03 30.17
C SER A 566 -26.75 10.36 30.87
N ALA A 567 -27.48 11.43 30.54
CA ALA A 567 -27.40 12.71 31.26
C ALA A 567 -27.93 12.61 32.70
N SER A 568 -29.02 11.87 32.92
CA SER A 568 -29.59 11.63 34.27
C SER A 568 -28.68 10.80 35.19
N LEU A 569 -27.73 10.03 34.65
CA LEU A 569 -26.71 9.32 35.44
C LEU A 569 -25.72 10.27 36.16
N HIS A 570 -25.53 11.49 35.65
CA HIS A 570 -24.62 12.47 36.26
C HIS A 570 -25.29 13.39 37.29
N THR A 571 -26.62 13.50 37.28
CA THR A 571 -27.39 14.40 38.17
C THR A 571 -28.08 13.72 39.34
N GLY A 572 -28.04 12.39 39.46
CA GLY A 572 -28.57 11.69 40.64
C GLY A 572 -30.09 11.79 40.80
N GLU A 573 -30.82 12.13 39.74
CA GLU A 573 -32.28 12.07 39.72
C GLU A 573 -32.75 10.65 39.39
N GLN A 574 -33.74 10.16 40.15
CA GLN A 574 -34.25 8.80 40.04
C GLN A 574 -34.72 8.47 38.61
N PRO A 575 -34.44 7.27 38.08
CA PRO A 575 -34.98 6.84 36.80
C PRO A 575 -36.51 6.81 36.88
N ALA A 576 -37.18 7.46 35.93
CA ALA A 576 -38.63 7.66 35.93
C ALA A 576 -39.48 6.39 35.63
N SER A 577 -38.92 5.19 35.69
CA SER A 577 -39.66 3.93 35.54
C SER A 577 -38.82 2.72 35.93
N GLU A 578 -39.37 1.80 36.73
CA GLU A 578 -38.73 0.55 37.16
C GLU A 578 -38.52 -0.49 36.02
N ASP A 579 -39.08 -0.26 34.82
CA ASP A 579 -39.05 -1.20 33.69
C ASP A 579 -37.95 -0.94 32.63
N LEU A 580 -37.03 -0.01 32.87
CA LEU A 580 -36.02 0.38 31.87
C LEU A 580 -34.71 -0.40 32.07
N ASN A 581 -34.41 -1.32 31.16
CA ASN A 581 -33.15 -2.06 31.11
C ASN A 581 -31.98 -1.09 30.77
N MET A 582 -31.41 -0.47 31.79
CA MET A 582 -30.28 0.46 31.67
C MET A 582 -29.06 -0.18 30.99
N GLU A 583 -28.88 -1.50 31.15
CA GLU A 583 -27.82 -2.26 30.50
C GLU A 583 -27.96 -2.29 28.98
N THR A 584 -29.15 -2.54 28.43
CA THR A 584 -29.42 -2.52 26.98
C THR A 584 -29.11 -1.16 26.38
N LEU A 585 -29.48 -0.08 27.08
CA LEU A 585 -29.19 1.29 26.64
C LEU A 585 -27.69 1.60 26.68
N ALA A 586 -26.99 1.18 27.74
CA ALA A 586 -25.55 1.35 27.84
C ALA A 586 -24.81 0.58 26.74
N GLN A 587 -25.20 -0.68 26.47
CA GLN A 587 -24.63 -1.47 25.38
C GLN A 587 -24.92 -0.82 24.02
N ALA A 588 -26.16 -0.44 23.73
CA ALA A 588 -26.53 0.22 22.49
C ALA A 588 -25.74 1.53 22.27
N HIS A 589 -25.58 2.34 23.31
CA HIS A 589 -24.77 3.56 23.26
C HIS A 589 -23.33 3.28 22.79
N VAL A 590 -22.70 2.29 23.40
CA VAL A 590 -21.30 1.94 23.13
C VAL A 590 -21.11 1.39 21.72
N TYR A 591 -22.00 0.51 21.25
CA TYR A 591 -21.94 -0.06 19.90
C TYR A 591 -22.25 0.96 18.79
N ILE A 592 -23.18 1.90 19.00
CA ILE A 592 -23.48 2.97 18.03
C ILE A 592 -22.27 3.89 17.88
N ILE A 593 -21.67 4.33 19.00
CA ILE A 593 -20.45 5.16 18.96
C ILE A 593 -19.31 4.40 18.29
N ALA A 594 -19.14 3.12 18.59
CA ALA A 594 -18.12 2.30 17.93
C ALA A 594 -18.33 2.19 16.41
N GLY A 595 -19.57 2.04 15.96
CA GLY A 595 -19.92 2.05 14.53
C GLY A 595 -19.62 3.39 13.85
N ALA A 596 -19.91 4.50 14.52
CA ALA A 596 -19.59 5.84 14.02
C ALA A 596 -18.08 6.11 13.99
N CYS A 597 -17.34 5.69 15.02
CA CYS A 597 -15.88 5.74 15.05
C CYS A 597 -15.25 4.88 13.93
N LEU A 598 -15.83 3.72 13.65
CA LEU A 598 -15.39 2.86 12.55
C LEU A 598 -15.65 3.50 11.19
N ALA A 599 -16.81 4.13 11.00
CA ALA A 599 -17.10 4.92 9.80
C ALA A 599 -16.09 6.07 9.61
N LEU A 600 -15.71 6.76 10.70
CA LEU A 600 -14.65 7.78 10.68
C LEU A 600 -13.30 7.17 10.27
N GLY A 601 -12.98 5.98 10.78
CA GLY A 601 -11.81 5.19 10.41
C GLY A 601 -11.77 4.85 8.91
N PHE A 602 -12.90 4.45 8.33
CA PHE A 602 -13.03 4.23 6.88
C PHE A 602 -12.91 5.55 6.09
N ARG A 603 -13.55 6.63 6.53
CA ARG A 603 -13.52 7.93 5.80
C ARG A 603 -12.12 8.51 5.67
N PHE A 604 -11.32 8.36 6.73
CA PHE A 604 -10.01 8.98 6.89
C PHE A 604 -8.86 7.95 6.90
N ALA A 605 -9.08 6.75 6.38
CA ALA A 605 -8.06 5.70 6.32
C ALA A 605 -6.79 6.17 5.58
N GLY A 606 -5.64 6.04 6.24
CA GLY A 606 -4.34 6.43 5.70
C GLY A 606 -4.18 7.93 5.40
N SER A 607 -5.04 8.79 5.95
CA SER A 607 -4.98 10.24 5.75
C SER A 607 -4.20 10.99 6.83
N THR A 608 -3.91 10.33 7.97
CA THR A 608 -3.23 10.91 9.13
C THR A 608 -3.84 12.23 9.64
N ASN A 609 -5.16 12.40 9.46
CA ASN A 609 -5.87 13.59 9.90
C ASN A 609 -5.83 13.73 11.44
N LEU A 610 -5.33 14.87 11.93
CA LEU A 610 -5.16 15.14 13.36
C LEU A 610 -6.50 15.31 14.10
N ASP A 611 -7.51 15.90 13.47
CA ASP A 611 -8.82 16.10 14.09
C ASP A 611 -9.55 14.77 14.31
N ALA A 612 -9.48 13.89 13.29
CA ALA A 612 -10.02 12.54 13.39
C ALA A 612 -9.30 11.73 14.47
N PHE A 613 -7.97 11.86 14.55
CA PHE A 613 -7.16 11.24 15.61
C PHE A 613 -7.56 11.73 17.00
N ASN A 614 -7.62 13.04 17.22
CA ASN A 614 -7.99 13.63 18.51
C ASN A 614 -9.39 13.20 18.93
N CYS A 615 -10.35 13.18 18.00
CA CYS A 615 -11.71 12.69 18.23
C CYS A 615 -11.73 11.23 18.71
N LEU A 616 -11.04 10.33 18.00
CA LEU A 616 -10.99 8.90 18.35
C LEU A 616 -10.27 8.66 19.68
N THR A 617 -9.22 9.44 19.98
CA THR A 617 -8.54 9.36 21.29
C THR A 617 -9.37 9.87 22.46
N GLY A 618 -10.53 10.49 22.25
CA GLY A 618 -11.44 10.91 23.33
C GLY A 618 -12.36 9.79 23.84
N HIS A 619 -12.61 8.75 23.03
CA HIS A 619 -13.61 7.70 23.30
C HIS A 619 -13.01 6.36 23.77
N TYR A 620 -11.74 6.34 24.17
CA TYR A 620 -10.99 5.15 24.57
C TYR A 620 -11.45 4.46 25.87
N ASN A 621 -12.36 5.06 26.63
CA ASN A 621 -12.76 4.55 27.95
C ASN A 621 -13.80 3.42 27.91
N LEU A 622 -14.25 2.99 26.72
CA LEU A 622 -15.30 1.97 26.56
C LEU A 622 -14.67 0.58 26.34
N GLU A 623 -14.58 -0.24 27.39
CA GLU A 623 -13.86 -1.53 27.35
C GLU A 623 -14.38 -2.50 26.28
N THR A 624 -15.68 -2.58 26.05
CA THR A 624 -16.31 -3.55 25.12
C THR A 624 -16.13 -3.19 23.64
N CYS A 625 -15.88 -1.91 23.30
CA CYS A 625 -15.67 -1.45 21.93
C CYS A 625 -14.25 -0.92 21.66
N LEU A 626 -13.35 -1.10 22.62
CA LEU A 626 -11.98 -0.60 22.56
C LEU A 626 -11.22 -1.17 21.35
N SER A 627 -11.46 -2.42 20.97
CA SER A 627 -10.83 -3.05 19.81
C SER A 627 -11.23 -2.38 18.48
N VAL A 628 -12.51 -2.02 18.32
CA VAL A 628 -13.03 -1.35 17.11
C VAL A 628 -12.51 0.08 17.02
N VAL A 629 -12.51 0.82 18.13
CA VAL A 629 -11.95 2.18 18.18
C VAL A 629 -10.44 2.15 17.91
N LEU A 630 -9.72 1.16 18.46
CA LEU A 630 -8.28 1.00 18.21
C LEU A 630 -7.97 0.66 16.75
N LEU A 631 -8.78 -0.22 16.13
CA LEU A 631 -8.68 -0.49 14.69
C LEU A 631 -8.94 0.77 13.88
N SER A 632 -9.98 1.53 14.20
CA SER A 632 -10.31 2.81 13.53
C SER A 632 -9.17 3.82 13.64
N LEU A 633 -8.58 3.95 14.83
CA LEU A 633 -7.43 4.81 15.10
C LEU A 633 -6.21 4.39 14.27
N SER A 634 -5.98 3.08 14.18
CA SER A 634 -4.88 2.50 13.40
C SER A 634 -5.13 2.58 11.89
N MET A 635 -6.39 2.57 11.43
CA MET A 635 -6.76 2.81 10.04
C MET A 635 -6.48 4.26 9.65
N VAL A 636 -6.84 5.25 10.47
CA VAL A 636 -6.56 6.67 10.20
C VAL A 636 -5.05 6.93 10.13
N MET A 637 -4.29 6.31 11.04
CA MET A 637 -2.84 6.46 11.17
C MET A 637 -2.03 5.34 10.50
N ALA A 638 -2.64 4.60 9.56
CA ALA A 638 -2.01 3.44 8.93
C ALA A 638 -0.68 3.83 8.26
N GLY A 639 0.37 3.02 8.46
CA GLY A 639 1.71 3.26 7.91
C GLY A 639 2.57 4.30 8.65
N SER A 640 2.00 5.21 9.43
CA SER A 640 2.75 6.32 10.07
C SER A 640 3.62 5.92 11.27
N GLY A 641 3.30 4.80 11.96
CA GLY A 641 4.01 4.42 13.18
C GLY A 641 3.81 5.38 14.36
N ASN A 642 2.63 6.00 14.50
CA ASN A 642 2.30 6.93 15.60
C ASN A 642 2.54 6.31 17.00
N LEU A 643 3.32 7.01 17.83
CA LEU A 643 3.76 6.52 19.14
C LEU A 643 2.62 6.31 20.13
N LYS A 644 1.61 7.19 20.16
CA LYS A 644 0.48 7.08 21.10
C LYS A 644 -0.34 5.81 20.84
N VAL A 645 -0.57 5.51 19.56
CA VAL A 645 -1.29 4.29 19.14
C VAL A 645 -0.44 3.05 19.46
N LEU A 646 0.87 3.08 19.21
CA LEU A 646 1.78 2.00 19.57
C LEU A 646 1.77 1.72 21.08
N GLN A 647 1.81 2.75 21.93
CA GLN A 647 1.72 2.59 23.38
C GLN A 647 0.40 1.95 23.81
N LEU A 648 -0.71 2.32 23.19
CA LEU A 648 -2.02 1.73 23.44
C LEU A 648 -2.08 0.26 23.00
N CYS A 649 -1.60 -0.06 21.79
CA CYS A 649 -1.48 -1.44 21.32
C CYS A 649 -0.59 -2.29 22.23
N ARG A 650 0.51 -1.71 22.74
CA ARG A 650 1.42 -2.37 23.69
C ARG A 650 0.75 -2.64 25.03
N PHE A 651 -0.04 -1.69 25.53
CA PHE A 651 -0.83 -1.88 26.74
C PHE A 651 -1.83 -3.04 26.57
N MET A 652 -2.57 -3.06 25.45
CA MET A 652 -3.52 -4.13 25.15
C MET A 652 -2.86 -5.49 24.91
N HIS A 653 -1.65 -5.53 24.31
CA HIS A 653 -0.88 -6.76 24.14
C HIS A 653 -0.43 -7.38 25.49
N LYS A 654 -0.18 -6.54 26.52
CA LYS A 654 0.23 -7.00 27.85
C LYS A 654 -0.96 -7.46 28.72
N LYS A 655 -2.19 -7.01 28.43
CA LYS A 655 -3.41 -7.46 29.11
C LYS A 655 -3.68 -8.92 28.66
N ILE A 656 -3.37 -9.88 29.54
CA ILE A 656 -3.56 -11.32 29.30
C ILE A 656 -4.39 -11.87 30.45
N GLY A 657 -5.55 -12.46 30.15
CA GLY A 657 -6.50 -13.01 31.12
C GLY A 657 -7.80 -12.22 31.21
N GLY A 658 -8.80 -12.78 31.92
CA GLY A 658 -10.15 -12.22 32.02
C GLY A 658 -11.01 -12.47 30.77
N GLU A 659 -11.81 -11.49 30.37
CA GLU A 659 -12.69 -11.54 29.17
C GLU A 659 -11.93 -11.44 27.84
N MET A 660 -10.59 -11.36 27.86
CA MET A 660 -9.76 -11.24 26.66
C MET A 660 -9.62 -12.59 25.95
N ASN A 661 -10.30 -12.73 24.81
CA ASN A 661 -10.26 -13.91 23.95
C ASN A 661 -9.27 -13.77 22.77
N TYR A 662 -9.09 -14.85 22.02
CA TYR A 662 -8.30 -14.89 20.78
C TYR A 662 -8.70 -13.79 19.76
N GLY A 663 -10.00 -13.54 19.60
CA GLY A 663 -10.53 -12.56 18.65
C GLY A 663 -10.12 -11.12 18.98
N PHE A 664 -10.11 -10.75 20.26
CA PHE A 664 -9.63 -9.45 20.70
C PHE A 664 -8.12 -9.31 20.48
N HIS A 665 -7.32 -10.33 20.81
CA HIS A 665 -5.88 -10.33 20.51
C HIS A 665 -5.62 -10.15 19.00
N LEU A 666 -6.40 -10.83 18.16
CA LEU A 666 -6.33 -10.69 16.71
C LEU A 666 -6.62 -9.26 16.26
N ALA A 667 -7.68 -8.63 16.78
CA ALA A 667 -8.00 -7.24 16.47
C ALA A 667 -6.90 -6.26 16.92
N HIS A 668 -6.32 -6.45 18.10
CA HIS A 668 -5.23 -5.59 18.60
C HIS A 668 -3.94 -5.75 17.78
N HIS A 669 -3.59 -6.96 17.35
CA HIS A 669 -2.40 -7.20 16.54
C HIS A 669 -2.60 -6.78 15.08
N MET A 670 -3.82 -6.88 14.56
CA MET A 670 -4.21 -6.27 13.30
C MET A 670 -4.07 -4.74 13.35
N ALA A 671 -4.52 -4.10 14.43
CA ALA A 671 -4.33 -2.65 14.64
C ALA A 671 -2.83 -2.28 14.65
N LEU A 672 -2.01 -3.04 15.38
CA LEU A 672 -0.55 -2.86 15.40
C LEU A 672 0.08 -3.05 14.01
N GLY A 673 -0.38 -4.04 13.25
CA GLY A 673 0.07 -4.33 11.90
C GLY A 673 -0.28 -3.21 10.91
N LEU A 674 -1.50 -2.67 10.97
CA LEU A 674 -1.93 -1.54 10.14
C LEU A 674 -1.11 -0.27 10.41
N LEU A 675 -0.73 -0.04 11.67
CA LEU A 675 0.11 1.10 12.06
C LEU A 675 1.49 1.08 11.40
N PHE A 676 2.04 -0.11 11.14
CA PHE A 676 3.34 -0.34 10.51
C PHE A 676 3.23 -1.11 9.18
N LEU A 677 2.16 -0.86 8.42
CA LEU A 677 1.84 -1.63 7.21
C LEU A 677 3.00 -1.63 6.20
N GLY A 678 3.52 -2.82 5.91
CA GLY A 678 4.72 -3.08 5.09
C GLY A 678 5.95 -2.26 5.51
N GLY A 679 6.17 -2.11 6.81
CA GLY A 679 7.26 -1.35 7.39
C GLY A 679 7.12 0.17 7.22
N GLY A 680 5.89 0.66 7.05
CA GLY A 680 5.59 2.08 6.81
C GLY A 680 5.55 2.47 5.33
N ARG A 681 5.66 1.49 4.41
CA ARG A 681 5.63 1.74 2.96
C ARG A 681 4.22 1.84 2.39
N TYR A 682 3.27 1.17 3.03
CA TYR A 682 1.92 0.97 2.52
C TYR A 682 0.91 1.71 3.39
N HIS A 683 -0.16 2.20 2.76
CA HIS A 683 -1.30 2.81 3.42
C HIS A 683 -2.58 2.08 3.00
N LEU A 684 -3.61 2.15 3.86
CA LEU A 684 -4.88 1.48 3.62
C LEU A 684 -5.83 2.36 2.80
N GLN A 685 -6.35 1.84 1.70
CA GLN A 685 -7.47 2.42 0.97
C GLN A 685 -8.78 1.82 1.48
N ALA A 686 -9.67 2.67 1.99
CA ALA A 686 -10.87 2.28 2.72
C ALA A 686 -11.88 1.37 1.97
N LEU A 687 -11.85 1.33 0.63
CA LEU A 687 -12.90 0.72 -0.19
C LEU A 687 -12.52 -0.62 -0.83
N ARG A 688 -11.32 -1.13 -0.56
CA ARG A 688 -10.94 -2.47 -1.02
C ARG A 688 -11.14 -3.48 0.10
N HIS A 689 -11.85 -4.54 -0.24
CA HIS A 689 -12.26 -5.57 0.69
C HIS A 689 -11.14 -6.59 0.81
N LEU A 690 -10.67 -6.83 2.05
CA LEU A 690 -9.38 -7.41 2.45
C LEU A 690 -8.23 -6.38 2.46
N TYR A 691 -7.55 -6.29 3.60
CA TYR A 691 -6.53 -5.28 3.87
C TYR A 691 -5.35 -5.30 2.89
N VAL A 692 -5.01 -6.47 2.33
CA VAL A 692 -3.91 -6.62 1.37
C VAL A 692 -4.27 -5.97 0.03
N LEU A 693 -5.50 -6.17 -0.44
CA LEU A 693 -5.98 -5.54 -1.68
C LEU A 693 -6.09 -4.02 -1.50
N ALA A 694 -6.39 -3.58 -0.28
CA ALA A 694 -6.42 -2.18 0.13
C ALA A 694 -5.05 -1.54 0.38
N ALA A 695 -3.97 -2.32 0.44
CA ALA A 695 -2.64 -1.79 0.71
C ALA A 695 -2.02 -1.20 -0.57
N GLU A 696 -1.78 0.11 -0.58
CA GLU A 696 -1.12 0.80 -1.70
C GLU A 696 0.24 1.37 -1.26
N PRO A 697 1.30 1.22 -2.06
CA PRO A 697 2.59 1.82 -1.76
C PRO A 697 2.50 3.34 -1.97
N ARG A 698 2.63 4.11 -0.89
CA ARG A 698 2.57 5.59 -0.92
C ARG A 698 3.81 6.29 -0.35
N LEU A 699 4.80 5.52 0.09
CA LEU A 699 6.07 6.06 0.57
C LEU A 699 6.92 6.54 -0.61
N LEU A 700 7.27 7.82 -0.59
CA LEU A 700 8.25 8.42 -1.50
C LEU A 700 9.57 8.56 -0.75
N VAL A 701 10.58 7.80 -1.17
CA VAL A 701 11.94 7.89 -0.62
C VAL A 701 12.79 8.68 -1.60
N PRO A 702 13.23 9.91 -1.25
CA PRO A 702 14.21 10.62 -2.05
C PRO A 702 15.57 9.95 -1.86
N VAL A 703 16.27 9.74 -2.97
CA VAL A 703 17.60 9.16 -3.01
C VAL A 703 18.54 10.22 -3.56
N ASP A 704 19.63 10.48 -2.85
CA ASP A 704 20.68 11.36 -3.32
C ASP A 704 21.34 10.74 -4.57
N VAL A 705 21.42 11.50 -5.65
CA VAL A 705 21.83 10.99 -6.96
C VAL A 705 23.33 10.70 -7.01
N ASP A 706 24.12 11.45 -6.23
CA ASP A 706 25.58 11.35 -6.21
C ASP A 706 26.05 10.16 -5.37
N THR A 707 25.44 9.96 -4.19
CA THR A 707 25.79 8.86 -3.28
C THR A 707 24.93 7.60 -3.47
N ASN A 708 23.80 7.73 -4.17
CA ASN A 708 22.78 6.69 -4.30
C ASN A 708 22.20 6.22 -2.94
N THR A 709 22.24 7.07 -1.92
CA THR A 709 21.72 6.77 -0.58
C THR A 709 20.41 7.52 -0.30
N PRO A 710 19.44 6.90 0.39
CA PRO A 710 18.23 7.58 0.84
C PRO A 710 18.53 8.78 1.75
N CYS A 711 17.84 9.91 1.56
CA CYS A 711 18.11 11.14 2.30
C CYS A 711 16.82 11.89 2.72
N TYR A 712 16.97 12.91 3.57
CA TYR A 712 15.85 13.79 3.96
C TYR A 712 15.73 15.00 3.06
N VAL A 713 14.49 15.31 2.71
CA VAL A 713 14.16 16.36 1.74
C VAL A 713 12.86 17.06 2.16
N LEU A 714 12.80 18.38 1.96
CA LEU A 714 11.60 19.18 2.18
C LEU A 714 10.69 19.17 0.95
N LEU A 715 9.44 18.75 1.16
CA LEU A 715 8.40 18.66 0.14
C LEU A 715 7.21 19.55 0.52
N GLU A 716 6.72 20.31 -0.45
CA GLU A 716 5.47 21.07 -0.38
C GLU A 716 4.43 20.40 -1.29
N VAL A 717 3.24 20.16 -0.76
CA VAL A 717 2.18 19.45 -1.44
C VAL A 717 0.93 20.32 -1.46
N THR A 718 0.32 20.50 -2.63
CA THR A 718 -0.92 21.28 -2.76
C THR A 718 -2.11 20.36 -3.03
N TYR A 719 -3.13 20.42 -2.17
CA TYR A 719 -4.38 19.67 -2.30
C TYR A 719 -5.44 20.46 -3.10
N LYS A 720 -6.33 19.74 -3.81
CA LYS A 720 -7.34 20.24 -4.75
C LYS A 720 -8.66 20.66 -4.07
N VAL A 721 -8.85 20.33 -2.79
CA VAL A 721 -10.07 20.65 -2.04
C VAL A 721 -9.74 21.14 -0.62
N SER A 722 -10.43 22.20 -0.22
CA SER A 722 -10.27 23.01 0.99
C SER A 722 -10.55 22.27 2.30
N TYR A 723 -9.54 21.64 2.90
CA TYR A 723 -9.40 21.58 4.35
C TYR A 723 -7.94 21.88 4.68
N SER A 724 -7.73 23.06 5.27
CA SER A 724 -6.43 23.54 5.71
C SER A 724 -5.96 22.74 6.94
N THR A 725 -4.87 21.99 6.81
CA THR A 725 -3.92 21.81 7.91
C THR A 725 -2.54 21.52 7.35
N ASP A 726 -1.58 22.29 7.84
CA ASP A 726 -0.16 22.18 7.58
C ASP A 726 0.45 20.91 8.19
N PHE A 727 1.52 20.47 7.53
CA PHE A 727 2.53 19.48 7.91
C PHE A 727 2.16 17.99 7.99
N PHE A 728 3.01 17.23 7.29
CA PHE A 728 3.12 15.78 7.09
C PHE A 728 2.18 15.16 6.04
N PHE A 729 2.79 14.29 5.22
CA PHE A 729 2.45 13.85 3.86
C PHE A 729 1.00 13.37 3.63
N PHE A 730 0.53 13.32 2.37
CA PHE A 730 0.14 12.09 1.64
C PHE A 730 -0.71 12.31 0.37
N VAL A 731 -0.47 11.45 -0.62
CA VAL A 731 -1.10 11.42 -1.96
C VAL A 731 -2.49 10.81 -1.94
N THR A 732 -3.47 11.62 -2.36
CA THR A 732 -4.78 11.19 -2.84
C THR A 732 -4.94 11.69 -4.28
N SER A 733 -5.98 11.23 -4.99
CA SER A 733 -6.53 11.85 -6.21
C SER A 733 -6.88 13.36 -6.05
N SER A 734 -6.69 13.89 -4.84
CA SER A 734 -6.81 15.31 -4.50
C SER A 734 -5.46 16.05 -4.49
N ILE A 735 -4.30 15.46 -4.79
CA ILE A 735 -3.06 16.25 -4.96
C ILE A 735 -3.01 16.83 -6.37
N ILE A 736 -2.77 18.14 -6.46
CA ILE A 736 -2.53 18.82 -7.73
C ILE A 736 -1.04 18.73 -8.10
N ASN A 737 -0.16 19.13 -7.17
CA ASN A 737 1.27 19.25 -7.40
C ASN A 737 2.07 18.85 -6.16
N ILE A 738 3.22 18.21 -6.39
CA ILE A 738 4.26 18.00 -5.40
C ILE A 738 5.47 18.83 -5.82
N LYS A 739 5.95 19.66 -4.90
CA LYS A 739 7.05 20.59 -5.10
C LYS A 739 8.17 20.29 -4.13
N HIS A 740 9.36 20.06 -4.67
CA HIS A 740 10.59 19.99 -3.89
C HIS A 740 11.09 21.39 -3.53
N ILE A 741 11.20 21.70 -2.24
CA ILE A 741 11.81 22.95 -1.75
C ILE A 741 13.19 22.61 -1.19
N ALA A 742 14.18 22.42 -2.07
CA ALA A 742 15.56 22.54 -1.64
C ALA A 742 16.05 23.97 -1.86
N HIS A 743 16.95 24.42 -0.98
CA HIS A 743 17.76 25.62 -1.18
C HIS A 743 18.59 25.60 -2.48
N TRP A 744 18.70 24.43 -3.14
CA TRP A 744 19.57 24.23 -4.28
C TRP A 744 18.83 23.99 -5.61
N TYR A 745 17.70 23.26 -5.62
CA TYR A 745 16.92 23.01 -6.86
C TYR A 745 15.43 22.73 -6.63
N LEU A 746 14.62 23.23 -7.56
CA LEU A 746 13.18 23.05 -7.66
C LEU A 746 12.86 21.94 -8.67
N LEU A 747 11.97 21.03 -8.30
CA LEU A 747 11.42 19.99 -9.18
C LEU A 747 9.90 19.94 -8.97
N TYR A 748 9.16 20.00 -10.08
CA TYR A 748 7.70 19.96 -10.10
C TYR A 748 7.26 18.60 -10.65
N LEU A 749 6.54 17.83 -9.82
CA LEU A 749 5.85 16.62 -10.25
C LEU A 749 4.36 16.93 -10.33
N ASN A 750 3.83 16.95 -11.55
CA ASN A 750 2.41 17.16 -11.81
C ASN A 750 1.70 15.79 -11.80
N ALA A 751 0.91 15.52 -10.75
CA ALA A 751 0.39 14.18 -10.47
C ALA A 751 -0.69 13.70 -11.46
N VAL A 752 -1.26 14.60 -12.28
CA VAL A 752 -2.45 14.35 -13.10
C VAL A 752 -2.20 13.42 -14.30
N HIS A 753 -0.97 13.27 -14.78
CA HIS A 753 -0.66 12.45 -15.96
C HIS A 753 0.10 11.15 -15.66
N THR A 754 0.95 11.10 -14.63
CA THR A 754 1.80 9.95 -14.32
C THR A 754 1.06 8.85 -13.53
N PHE A 755 0.05 9.21 -12.73
CA PHE A 755 -0.70 8.27 -11.89
C PHE A 755 -2.02 7.77 -12.49
N LYS A 756 -2.43 8.27 -13.68
CA LYS A 756 -3.68 7.88 -14.36
C LYS A 756 -3.77 6.39 -14.75
N LYS A 757 -2.68 5.62 -14.64
CA LYS A 757 -2.72 4.15 -14.82
C LYS A 757 -3.24 3.38 -13.61
N ALA A 758 -3.43 4.04 -12.46
CA ALA A 758 -3.96 3.42 -11.25
C ALA A 758 -5.44 3.76 -10.96
N GLU A 759 -6.06 4.62 -11.79
CA GLU A 759 -7.48 5.02 -11.65
C GLU A 759 -8.36 4.27 -12.67
N TYR A 760 -8.43 2.96 -12.52
CA TYR A 760 -9.66 2.21 -12.73
C TYR A 760 -9.73 1.24 -11.54
N TYR A 761 -10.93 1.10 -10.93
CA TYR A 761 -11.27 0.36 -9.70
C TYR A 761 -11.32 1.18 -8.40
#